data_AF-A0A4P6AT10-F1
#
_entry.id   AF-A0A4P6AT10-F1
#
_cell.length_a   1.000
_cell.length_b   1.000
_cell.length_c   1.000
_cell.angle_alpha   90.00
_cell.angle_beta   90.00
_cell.angle_gamma   90.00
#
_symmetry.space_group_name_H-M   'P 1'
#
loop_
_entity.id
_entity.type
_entity.pdbx_description
1 polymer ?
#
loop_
_entity_poly.entity_id
_entity_poly.type
_entity_poly.pdbx_seq_one_letter_code
_entity_poly.pdbx_strand_id
1 'polypeptide(L)'
;MTIRNMSMNMLAIATLMYVVGCNEKLDVSTEPTQVATQENSSLIELGSDGLSEFVSTDGVSWRQVTDDKGEHHLSLHFNALAANKPTIRLGAESPWNMDFADNVAIVMDIENPTNIPVFLHVGVEDIDGVRHNRNVAVPPKTANSYYVMIKGINVDTNTGMRSNPKNWLTEYEQTIWRTGTRHINTEKVSALHFTLMGIMHDKHLIVSNIRLEEPTTLDENVLVGIADGYGQNAKMDFENKVDNDAALVAQYQAESANLSGEVWDGRSQYGGWKQGPKLEATGYFRTEKYQGKWTLVDPEGYLFFSTGIANVRMANTSTITGYDVPDSLVPARSSDDLTPEDSVGLNRVSLEAAEQRFVSSNTRANMFLDLPSYDEPLGNFFGYRREVHTGVIPKGETFSFYMANLSRKFETADMNEVLDKWETLTVDRMLDWGFTSFGNWIDTRFYDDARIPYFANGWIIGDFATVSTGNDYWSPIPDPFDPVFVQRADVTLAQVAAEVKNNPWCVGVFIDNEKSWGMMSSTAAQYGLVAGTLRLNADKSPAKRAFVAWLKSRFETVESLNSTWGQSFNSWSDVEKGFEVDFDVDAALPDYSALLSLYADEYFKVVANAVDAHMPNHMYMGARFADWGMTPELRASSAKYADVVSYNYYREGLNEAFWTFLEDIDKPSIIGEFHIGAKDSGLFNPGLIGSHTQILRGEMYQDYLYSVIDNPYFVGVHWFQYIDSPLTGRAYDGENYNVGFVSVTDIPYAPLIDAVKEVNRNLYSRRFNDTASATDNEKEGNE
;
A
#
# COMPACT_ATOMS: atom_id res chain seq x y z
N MET A 1 -0.58 30.17 -54.68
CA MET A 1 -1.97 30.51 -55.08
C MET A 1 -2.85 29.98 -53.97
N THR A 2 -3.49 30.78 -53.11
CA THR A 2 -4.01 32.14 -53.24
C THR A 2 -3.79 32.89 -51.92
N ILE A 3 -3.43 34.16 -52.07
CA ILE A 3 -2.94 35.10 -51.05
C ILE A 3 -4.08 36.07 -50.70
N ARG A 4 -4.20 36.46 -49.41
CA ARG A 4 -4.32 37.84 -48.87
C ARG A 4 -4.89 37.78 -47.44
N ASN A 5 -4.10 38.07 -46.40
CA ASN A 5 -3.70 39.39 -45.85
C ASN A 5 -4.85 40.05 -45.06
N MET A 6 -4.69 40.69 -43.90
CA MET A 6 -3.60 40.91 -42.92
C MET A 6 -4.19 41.81 -41.79
N SER A 7 -3.34 42.22 -40.83
CA SER A 7 -3.45 43.34 -39.87
C SER A 7 -4.24 43.05 -38.57
N MET A 8 -3.72 43.09 -37.33
CA MET A 8 -2.61 43.77 -36.60
C MET A 8 -3.04 45.03 -35.81
N ASN A 9 -3.02 44.86 -34.48
CA ASN A 9 -2.72 45.75 -33.35
C ASN A 9 -3.46 47.08 -33.01
N MET A 10 -3.74 47.15 -31.70
CA MET A 10 -3.54 48.24 -30.72
C MET A 10 -4.64 49.29 -30.41
N LEU A 11 -5.00 49.29 -29.11
CA LEU A 11 -5.23 50.40 -28.15
C LEU A 11 -5.99 51.67 -28.59
N ALA A 12 -7.05 52.04 -27.84
CA ALA A 12 -7.07 53.25 -27.00
C ALA A 12 -8.43 53.52 -26.32
N ILE A 13 -8.38 53.69 -24.99
CA ILE A 13 -8.95 54.77 -24.15
C ILE A 13 -10.47 55.04 -24.26
N ALA A 14 -11.17 54.69 -23.17
CA ALA A 14 -12.57 55.03 -22.91
C ALA A 14 -12.70 56.41 -22.22
N THR A 15 -13.66 57.20 -22.71
CA THR A 15 -14.04 58.52 -22.17
C THR A 15 -15.34 58.40 -21.39
N LEU A 16 -15.35 59.00 -20.19
CA LEU A 16 -16.49 59.21 -19.30
C LEU A 16 -17.58 60.09 -19.94
N MET A 17 -18.87 59.75 -19.79
CA MET A 17 -19.96 60.73 -19.79
C MET A 17 -21.16 60.27 -18.95
N TYR A 18 -21.49 61.09 -17.97
CA TYR A 18 -22.71 61.10 -17.16
C TYR A 18 -23.93 61.56 -18.00
N VAL A 19 -25.09 60.93 -17.80
CA VAL A 19 -26.40 61.59 -18.00
C VAL A 19 -27.35 61.18 -16.87
N VAL A 20 -27.99 62.21 -16.32
CA VAL A 20 -28.95 62.27 -15.20
C VAL A 20 -30.38 61.97 -15.70
N GLY A 21 -31.22 61.35 -14.87
CA GLY A 21 -32.68 61.43 -15.01
C GLY A 21 -33.49 60.48 -14.14
N CYS A 22 -33.97 60.98 -13.00
CA CYS A 22 -35.03 60.42 -12.14
C CYS A 22 -36.34 60.13 -12.94
N ASN A 23 -37.37 59.40 -12.51
CA ASN A 23 -37.86 58.97 -11.21
C ASN A 23 -39.04 58.02 -11.52
N GLU A 24 -39.19 56.86 -10.87
CA GLU A 24 -40.51 56.38 -10.45
C GLU A 24 -40.36 55.27 -9.40
N LYS A 25 -41.05 55.49 -8.28
CA LYS A 25 -41.03 54.66 -7.08
C LYS A 25 -41.79 53.36 -7.32
N LEU A 26 -41.15 52.23 -7.04
CA LEU A 26 -41.81 51.01 -6.61
C LEU A 26 -41.16 50.58 -5.30
N ASP A 27 -41.90 50.75 -4.20
CA ASP A 27 -41.60 50.12 -2.92
C ASP A 27 -41.75 48.60 -3.09
N VAL A 28 -40.63 47.89 -3.13
CA VAL A 28 -40.57 46.47 -2.79
C VAL A 28 -39.54 46.35 -1.68
N SER A 29 -40.03 46.10 -0.46
CA SER A 29 -39.22 45.72 0.68
C SER A 29 -38.56 44.37 0.39
N THR A 30 -37.29 44.39 0.01
CA THR A 30 -36.40 43.25 0.19
C THR A 30 -35.35 43.68 1.20
N GLU A 31 -35.50 43.22 2.43
CA GLU A 31 -34.40 43.21 3.38
C GLU A 31 -33.21 42.53 2.71
N PRO A 32 -32.00 43.13 2.72
CA PRO A 32 -30.82 42.42 2.29
C PRO A 32 -30.61 41.30 3.30
N THR A 33 -30.82 40.05 2.87
CA THR A 33 -30.38 38.88 3.61
C THR A 33 -28.87 39.05 3.79
N GLN A 34 -28.46 39.46 4.99
CA GLN A 34 -27.07 39.41 5.40
C GLN A 34 -26.67 37.94 5.33
N VAL A 35 -25.92 37.59 4.29
CA VAL A 35 -25.08 36.39 4.33
C VAL A 35 -24.03 36.72 5.38
N ALA A 36 -24.24 36.21 6.59
CA ALA A 36 -23.25 36.26 7.64
C ALA A 36 -22.02 35.50 7.11
N THR A 37 -20.89 36.19 7.03
CA THR A 37 -19.57 35.55 6.94
C THR A 37 -19.45 34.62 8.14
N GLN A 38 -19.41 33.31 7.89
CA GLN A 38 -19.32 32.28 8.92
C GLN A 38 -17.87 32.24 9.46
N GLU A 39 -17.46 33.30 10.14
CA GLU A 39 -16.18 33.35 10.86
C GLU A 39 -16.30 32.55 12.17
N ASN A 40 -15.47 31.51 12.33
CA ASN A 40 -15.16 30.85 13.61
C ASN A 40 -16.30 30.17 14.41
N SER A 41 -17.42 29.77 13.79
CA SER A 41 -18.43 28.95 14.50
C SER A 41 -18.02 27.47 14.55
N SER A 42 -18.15 26.83 15.71
CA SER A 42 -17.96 25.37 15.85
C SER A 42 -18.86 24.61 14.87
N LEU A 43 -18.30 23.63 14.16
CA LEU A 43 -19.05 22.74 13.27
C LEU A 43 -19.91 21.75 14.06
N ILE A 44 -19.43 21.34 15.24
CA ILE A 44 -20.12 20.42 16.14
C ILE A 44 -20.15 21.05 17.55
N GLU A 45 -21.33 21.19 18.14
CA GLU A 45 -21.48 21.66 19.53
C GLU A 45 -21.19 20.54 20.52
N LEU A 46 -19.91 20.38 20.88
CA LEU A 46 -19.44 19.28 21.74
C LEU A 46 -20.02 19.31 23.16
N GLY A 47 -20.59 20.43 23.61
CA GLY A 47 -21.24 20.57 24.93
C GLY A 47 -22.75 20.32 24.93
N SER A 48 -23.37 20.05 23.78
CA SER A 48 -24.82 19.85 23.69
C SER A 48 -25.26 18.55 24.37
N ASP A 49 -26.35 18.63 25.16
CA ASP A 49 -26.98 17.46 25.78
C ASP A 49 -27.53 16.46 24.74
N GLY A 50 -27.84 16.95 23.52
CA GLY A 50 -28.37 16.14 22.41
C GLY A 50 -27.29 15.43 21.57
N LEU A 51 -26.00 15.67 21.83
CA LEU A 51 -24.91 15.13 20.99
C LEU A 51 -24.97 13.60 20.84
N SER A 52 -25.36 12.90 21.90
CA SER A 52 -25.44 11.44 21.90
C SER A 52 -26.40 10.84 20.87
N GLU A 53 -27.41 11.60 20.41
CA GLU A 53 -28.36 11.15 19.39
C GLU A 53 -27.71 11.04 18.00
N PHE A 54 -26.59 11.73 17.77
CA PHE A 54 -25.88 11.78 16.49
C PHE A 54 -24.56 11.02 16.51
N VAL A 55 -24.21 10.37 17.63
CA VAL A 55 -22.99 9.58 17.75
C VAL A 55 -23.29 8.10 17.60
N SER A 56 -22.53 7.41 16.74
CA SER A 56 -22.51 5.94 16.69
C SER A 56 -21.09 5.44 16.79
N THR A 57 -20.89 4.30 17.46
CA THR A 57 -19.57 3.72 17.69
C THR A 57 -19.54 2.23 17.38
N ASP A 58 -18.37 1.77 16.99
CA ASP A 58 -17.97 0.36 16.95
C ASP A 58 -16.59 0.26 17.59
N GLY A 59 -16.46 -0.47 18.70
CA GLY A 59 -15.19 -0.59 19.44
C GLY A 59 -14.64 0.73 20.02
N VAL A 60 -15.46 1.77 20.18
CA VAL A 60 -15.06 3.06 20.79
C VAL A 60 -16.00 3.42 21.94
N SER A 61 -15.43 3.72 23.10
CA SER A 61 -16.14 4.39 24.19
C SER A 61 -15.79 5.88 24.21
N TRP A 62 -16.75 6.73 24.53
CA TRP A 62 -16.58 8.17 24.50
C TRP A 62 -17.31 8.87 25.64
N ARG A 63 -16.87 10.08 25.98
CA ARG A 63 -17.57 10.98 26.91
C ARG A 63 -17.26 12.44 26.60
N GLN A 64 -18.21 13.32 26.90
CA GLN A 64 -17.98 14.76 26.97
C GLN A 64 -17.14 15.07 28.22
N VAL A 65 -16.13 15.90 28.06
CA VAL A 65 -15.29 16.42 29.15
C VAL A 65 -15.28 17.93 29.05
N THR A 66 -15.37 18.62 30.17
CA THR A 66 -15.20 20.07 30.23
C THR A 66 -13.91 20.37 30.97
N ASP A 67 -13.05 21.20 30.39
CA ASP A 67 -11.80 21.60 31.02
C ASP A 67 -12.00 22.77 32.02
N ASP A 68 -10.90 23.17 32.67
CA ASP A 68 -10.90 24.25 33.65
C ASP A 68 -11.29 25.62 33.07
N LYS A 69 -11.30 25.78 31.75
CA LYS A 69 -11.71 26.99 31.03
C LYS A 69 -13.18 26.95 30.60
N GLY A 70 -13.87 25.84 30.80
CA GLY A 70 -15.25 25.64 30.36
C GLY A 70 -15.38 25.18 28.90
N GLU A 71 -14.28 24.79 28.24
CA GLU A 71 -14.31 24.27 26.88
C GLU A 71 -14.71 22.79 26.88
N HIS A 72 -15.55 22.39 25.93
CA HIS A 72 -16.05 21.02 25.81
C HIS A 72 -15.21 20.21 24.81
N HIS A 73 -14.88 18.98 25.23
CA HIS A 73 -14.01 18.05 24.52
C HIS A 73 -14.67 16.67 24.42
N LEU A 74 -14.28 15.90 23.40
CA LEU A 74 -14.61 14.48 23.28
C LEU A 74 -13.41 13.63 23.67
N SER A 75 -13.52 12.92 24.79
CA SER A 75 -12.53 11.90 25.18
C SER A 75 -12.90 10.57 24.52
N LEU A 76 -12.04 10.07 23.62
CA LEU A 76 -12.27 8.90 22.79
C LEU A 76 -11.32 7.76 23.16
N HIS A 77 -11.86 6.62 23.60
CA HIS A 77 -11.10 5.42 23.92
C HIS A 77 -11.41 4.33 22.89
N PHE A 78 -10.43 4.04 22.04
CA PHE A 78 -10.48 3.01 21.01
C PHE A 78 -10.01 1.68 21.61
N ASN A 79 -10.84 0.65 21.54
CA ASN A 79 -10.56 -0.65 22.14
C ASN A 79 -10.03 -1.64 21.09
N ALA A 80 -8.84 -2.18 21.33
CA ALA A 80 -8.14 -3.04 20.36
C ALA A 80 -8.76 -4.43 20.19
N LEU A 81 -9.46 -4.93 21.22
CA LEU A 81 -10.07 -6.26 21.22
C LEU A 81 -11.53 -6.24 20.74
N ALA A 82 -12.22 -5.10 20.87
CA ALA A 82 -13.65 -4.99 20.54
C ALA A 82 -13.91 -4.96 19.03
N ALA A 83 -13.01 -4.37 18.24
CA ALA A 83 -13.15 -4.27 16.79
C ALA A 83 -11.78 -4.20 16.09
N ASN A 84 -11.66 -4.76 14.89
CA ASN A 84 -10.46 -4.61 14.06
C ASN A 84 -10.33 -3.18 13.49
N LYS A 85 -11.44 -2.45 13.35
CA LYS A 85 -11.46 -1.06 12.89
C LYS A 85 -12.33 -0.22 13.84
N PRO A 86 -11.87 0.03 15.07
CA PRO A 86 -12.67 0.78 16.02
C PRO A 86 -12.92 2.19 15.46
N THR A 87 -14.19 2.57 15.40
CA THR A 87 -14.67 3.79 14.74
C THR A 87 -15.71 4.50 15.61
N ILE A 88 -15.64 5.82 15.61
CA ILE A 88 -16.73 6.70 16.04
C ILE A 88 -17.15 7.59 14.88
N ARG A 89 -18.46 7.64 14.63
CA ARG A 89 -19.12 8.53 13.68
C ARG A 89 -19.83 9.63 14.46
N LEU A 90 -19.50 10.87 14.15
CA LEU A 90 -20.17 12.09 14.61
C LEU A 90 -21.08 12.60 13.48
N GLY A 91 -22.36 12.32 13.58
CA GLY A 91 -23.38 12.76 12.62
C GLY A 91 -23.78 14.22 12.80
N ALA A 92 -24.24 14.82 11.71
CA ALA A 92 -24.86 16.13 11.74
C ALA A 92 -26.35 16.03 12.11
N GLU A 93 -26.85 16.94 12.95
CA GLU A 93 -28.30 17.07 13.22
C GLU A 93 -29.07 17.44 11.94
N SER A 94 -28.46 18.29 11.11
CA SER A 94 -28.87 18.58 9.74
C SER A 94 -27.62 18.64 8.88
N PRO A 95 -27.66 18.19 7.60
CA PRO A 95 -26.47 18.17 6.76
C PRO A 95 -25.77 19.54 6.71
N TRP A 96 -24.46 19.55 6.90
CA TRP A 96 -23.63 20.75 6.85
C TRP A 96 -23.42 21.19 5.40
N ASN A 97 -23.69 22.47 5.13
CA ASN A 97 -23.26 23.10 3.89
C ASN A 97 -21.84 23.65 4.07
N MET A 98 -20.88 23.02 3.42
CA MET A 98 -19.47 23.40 3.43
C MET A 98 -19.07 24.12 2.14
N ASP A 99 -20.02 24.47 1.26
CA ASP A 99 -19.76 25.17 -0.01
C ASP A 99 -19.90 26.69 0.12
N PHE A 100 -19.10 27.30 1.00
CA PHE A 100 -19.15 28.74 1.27
C PHE A 100 -17.96 29.53 0.70
N ALA A 101 -16.88 28.85 0.33
CA ALA A 101 -15.65 29.45 -0.20
C ALA A 101 -14.99 28.53 -1.25
N ASP A 102 -14.00 29.04 -1.97
CA ASP A 102 -13.24 28.26 -2.97
C ASP A 102 -12.28 27.25 -2.32
N ASN A 103 -11.80 27.55 -1.12
CA ASN A 103 -10.99 26.64 -0.32
C ASN A 103 -11.69 26.43 1.02
N VAL A 104 -11.85 25.17 1.42
CA VAL A 104 -12.54 24.84 2.67
C VAL A 104 -11.81 23.69 3.35
N ALA A 105 -11.52 23.89 4.63
CA ALA A 105 -10.93 22.89 5.50
C ALA A 105 -11.77 22.69 6.76
N ILE A 106 -11.84 21.43 7.21
CA ILE A 106 -12.30 21.10 8.56
C ILE A 106 -11.06 21.08 9.45
N VAL A 107 -11.00 21.96 10.44
CA VAL A 107 -9.92 22.01 11.43
C VAL A 107 -10.41 21.40 12.74
N MET A 108 -9.54 20.64 13.39
CA MET A 108 -9.82 19.97 14.66
C MET A 108 -8.59 19.98 15.55
N ASP A 109 -8.78 20.20 16.84
CA ASP A 109 -7.72 20.11 17.83
C ASP A 109 -7.73 18.68 18.39
N ILE A 110 -6.58 18.00 18.34
CA ILE A 110 -6.42 16.62 18.79
C ILE A 110 -5.26 16.53 19.77
N GLU A 111 -5.56 16.08 20.97
CA GLU A 111 -4.60 15.71 22.00
C GLU A 111 -4.44 14.19 22.08
N ASN A 112 -3.19 13.73 22.15
CA ASN A 112 -2.84 12.39 22.57
C ASN A 112 -2.21 12.46 23.98
N PRO A 113 -2.97 12.16 25.05
CA PRO A 113 -2.48 12.25 26.40
C PRO A 113 -1.60 11.05 26.79
N THR A 114 -1.37 10.08 25.90
CA THR A 114 -0.66 8.84 26.19
C THR A 114 0.80 8.86 25.71
N ASN A 115 1.55 7.81 26.03
CA ASN A 115 2.89 7.57 25.48
C ASN A 115 2.86 6.75 24.17
N ILE A 116 1.68 6.36 23.70
CA ILE A 116 1.52 5.46 22.57
C ILE A 116 1.18 6.30 21.32
N PRO A 117 1.92 6.16 20.21
CA PRO A 117 1.58 6.88 18.98
C PRO A 117 0.24 6.38 18.41
N VAL A 118 -0.48 7.28 17.74
CA VAL A 118 -1.77 6.96 17.12
C VAL A 118 -1.73 7.31 15.63
N PHE A 119 -2.00 6.35 14.76
CA PHE A 119 -2.19 6.61 13.34
C PHE A 119 -3.69 6.69 13.02
N LEU A 120 -4.22 7.91 13.03
CA LEU A 120 -5.66 8.19 12.97
C LEU A 120 -6.14 8.33 11.53
N HIS A 121 -7.23 7.63 11.19
CA HIS A 121 -8.00 7.91 9.98
C HIS A 121 -9.16 8.85 10.29
N VAL A 122 -9.30 9.88 9.46
CA VAL A 122 -10.39 10.86 9.53
C VAL A 122 -11.19 10.81 8.24
N GLY A 123 -12.48 10.49 8.32
CA GLY A 123 -13.39 10.42 7.19
C GLY A 123 -14.42 11.55 7.22
N VAL A 124 -14.71 12.13 6.05
CA VAL A 124 -15.83 13.06 5.85
C VAL A 124 -16.85 12.38 4.94
N GLU A 125 -18.08 12.26 5.41
CA GLU A 125 -19.17 11.55 4.72
C GLU A 125 -20.25 12.53 4.27
N ASP A 126 -20.69 12.42 3.02
CA ASP A 126 -21.84 13.19 2.52
C ASP A 126 -23.18 12.47 2.76
N ILE A 127 -24.28 13.11 2.36
CA ILE A 127 -25.64 12.57 2.57
C ILE A 127 -25.91 11.27 1.81
N ASP A 128 -25.13 10.99 0.77
CA ASP A 128 -25.24 9.79 -0.06
C ASP A 128 -24.36 8.64 0.48
N GLY A 129 -23.65 8.88 1.60
CA GLY A 129 -22.75 7.91 2.23
C GLY A 129 -21.38 7.82 1.57
N VAL A 130 -21.07 8.71 0.62
CA VAL A 130 -19.77 8.76 -0.06
C VAL A 130 -18.76 9.42 0.87
N ARG A 131 -17.54 8.86 0.93
CA ARG A 131 -16.51 9.28 1.89
C ARG A 131 -15.25 9.85 1.23
N HIS A 132 -14.71 10.90 1.85
CA HIS A 132 -13.37 11.41 1.66
C HIS A 132 -12.52 11.00 2.87
N ASN A 133 -11.66 9.99 2.72
CA ASN A 133 -10.88 9.46 3.85
C ASN A 133 -9.42 9.95 3.80
N ARG A 134 -8.97 10.47 4.93
CA ARG A 134 -7.58 10.88 5.17
C ARG A 134 -6.99 10.16 6.38
N ASN A 135 -5.68 10.27 6.57
CA ASN A 135 -5.02 9.84 7.81
C ASN A 135 -3.90 10.78 8.27
N VAL A 136 -3.50 10.64 9.53
CA VAL A 136 -2.41 11.39 10.14
C VAL A 136 -1.80 10.65 11.34
N ALA A 137 -0.51 10.84 11.57
CA ALA A 137 0.16 10.40 12.78
C ALA A 137 0.00 11.46 13.88
N VAL A 138 -0.62 11.10 15.01
CA VAL A 138 -0.78 11.93 16.21
C VAL A 138 0.29 11.53 17.24
N PRO A 139 1.31 12.37 17.49
CA PRO A 139 2.44 12.02 18.34
C PRO A 139 2.02 11.85 19.81
N PRO A 140 2.75 11.02 20.60
CA PRO A 140 2.54 10.92 22.04
C PRO A 140 2.69 12.27 22.75
N LYS A 141 1.89 12.51 23.80
CA LYS A 141 1.98 13.70 24.67
C LYS A 141 1.96 15.04 23.91
N THR A 142 1.14 15.13 22.86
CA THR A 142 0.96 16.37 22.08
C THR A 142 -0.50 16.80 22.04
N ALA A 143 -0.72 18.09 21.80
CA ALA A 143 -2.00 18.69 21.50
C ALA A 143 -1.79 19.65 20.32
N ASN A 144 -2.22 19.24 19.13
CA ASN A 144 -2.01 19.98 17.88
C ASN A 144 -3.33 20.15 17.14
N SER A 145 -3.41 21.16 16.28
CA SER A 145 -4.50 21.31 15.33
C SER A 145 -4.19 20.58 14.03
N TYR A 146 -5.17 19.86 13.50
CA TYR A 146 -5.09 19.09 12.26
C TYR A 146 -6.18 19.57 11.31
N TYR A 147 -5.95 19.46 10.00
CA TYR A 147 -6.99 19.83 9.02
C TYR A 147 -7.20 18.77 7.94
N VAL A 148 -8.47 18.63 7.54
CA VAL A 148 -8.92 17.90 6.36
C VAL A 148 -9.33 18.94 5.31
N MET A 149 -8.53 19.05 4.24
CA MET A 149 -8.91 19.86 3.09
C MET A 149 -10.00 19.12 2.29
N ILE A 150 -11.19 19.72 2.18
CA ILE A 150 -12.34 19.11 1.49
C ILE A 150 -12.69 19.82 0.18
N LYS A 151 -12.23 21.07 0.02
CA LYS A 151 -12.34 21.83 -1.23
C LYS A 151 -11.09 22.71 -1.42
N GLY A 152 -10.61 22.85 -2.65
CA GLY A 152 -9.47 23.71 -2.99
C GLY A 152 -8.40 22.99 -3.79
N ILE A 153 -7.38 23.73 -4.23
CA ILE A 153 -6.39 23.27 -5.23
C ILE A 153 -5.68 21.95 -4.87
N ASN A 154 -5.45 21.69 -3.58
CA ASN A 154 -4.79 20.46 -3.12
C ASN A 154 -5.72 19.22 -3.20
N VAL A 155 -7.03 19.42 -3.18
CA VAL A 155 -8.03 18.38 -3.43
C VAL A 155 -8.16 18.13 -4.94
N ASP A 156 -8.20 19.21 -5.73
CA ASP A 156 -8.54 19.17 -7.15
C ASP A 156 -7.36 18.80 -8.05
N THR A 157 -6.11 19.00 -7.59
CA THR A 157 -4.93 18.73 -8.40
C THR A 157 -4.48 17.28 -8.28
N ASN A 158 -4.58 16.54 -9.39
CA ASN A 158 -3.83 15.31 -9.56
C ASN A 158 -2.36 15.65 -9.91
N THR A 159 -1.47 15.45 -8.96
CA THR A 159 -0.03 15.71 -9.10
C THR A 159 0.77 14.45 -9.49
N GLY A 160 0.10 13.29 -9.52
CA GLY A 160 0.76 11.99 -9.65
C GLY A 160 1.54 11.60 -8.40
N MET A 161 1.32 12.28 -7.27
CA MET A 161 1.78 11.87 -5.95
C MET A 161 0.59 11.40 -5.13
N ARG A 162 0.78 10.39 -4.28
CA ARG A 162 -0.27 9.96 -3.35
C ARG A 162 -0.59 11.05 -2.31
N SER A 163 0.44 11.69 -1.77
CA SER A 163 0.32 12.86 -0.89
C SER A 163 1.02 14.07 -1.49
N ASN A 164 0.33 15.21 -1.48
CA ASN A 164 0.89 16.49 -1.90
C ASN A 164 1.58 17.21 -0.73
N PRO A 165 2.57 18.06 -1.02
CA PRO A 165 3.08 19.00 -0.03
C PRO A 165 1.97 19.89 0.53
N LYS A 166 2.17 20.35 1.76
CA LYS A 166 1.28 21.29 2.42
C LYS A 166 1.34 22.64 1.72
N ASN A 167 0.19 23.05 1.16
CA ASN A 167 0.06 24.31 0.42
C ASN A 167 -0.57 25.42 1.26
N TRP A 168 -1.26 25.09 2.36
CA TRP A 168 -1.76 26.09 3.29
C TRP A 168 -0.66 26.44 4.30
N LEU A 169 -0.25 27.71 4.29
CA LEU A 169 0.76 28.24 5.20
C LEU A 169 0.11 28.55 6.56
N THR A 170 0.08 27.54 7.41
CA THR A 170 -0.47 27.54 8.78
C THR A 170 0.42 26.68 9.68
N GLU A 171 0.26 26.75 11.00
CA GLU A 171 0.88 25.82 11.95
C GLU A 171 0.16 24.47 12.00
N TYR A 172 -1.06 24.38 11.46
CA TYR A 172 -1.87 23.16 11.53
C TYR A 172 -1.29 22.00 10.72
N GLU A 173 -1.47 20.78 11.20
CA GLU A 173 -0.98 19.58 10.53
C GLU A 173 -1.90 19.12 9.41
N GLN A 174 -1.33 18.91 8.22
CA GLN A 174 -2.07 18.38 7.06
C GLN A 174 -2.36 16.89 7.25
N THR A 175 -3.63 16.50 7.09
CA THR A 175 -4.01 15.09 6.92
C THR A 175 -3.82 14.63 5.47
N ILE A 176 -3.49 13.37 5.27
CA ILE A 176 -3.09 12.79 3.98
C ILE A 176 -4.25 12.00 3.39
N TRP A 177 -4.63 12.29 2.14
CA TRP A 177 -5.69 11.53 1.44
C TRP A 177 -5.30 10.06 1.21
N ARG A 178 -6.26 9.14 1.36
CA ARG A 178 -6.02 7.68 1.25
C ARG A 178 -7.00 6.94 0.36
N THR A 179 -8.29 6.98 0.70
CA THR A 179 -9.32 6.15 0.05
C THR A 179 -10.62 6.92 -0.09
N GLY A 180 -11.57 6.34 -0.82
CA GLY A 180 -12.84 6.98 -1.16
C GLY A 180 -12.67 7.97 -2.30
N THR A 181 -13.49 9.01 -2.33
CA THR A 181 -13.42 10.07 -3.34
C THR A 181 -12.67 11.30 -2.79
N ARG A 182 -12.05 12.07 -3.70
CA ARG A 182 -11.57 13.42 -3.36
C ARG A 182 -12.71 14.44 -3.34
N HIS A 183 -13.75 14.22 -4.14
CA HIS A 183 -14.89 15.12 -4.31
C HIS A 183 -16.16 14.46 -3.77
N ILE A 184 -16.56 14.86 -2.57
CA ILE A 184 -17.86 14.53 -1.96
C ILE A 184 -18.86 15.66 -2.26
N ASN A 185 -20.15 15.43 -1.99
CA ASN A 185 -21.15 16.48 -2.04
C ASN A 185 -20.97 17.46 -0.85
N THR A 186 -20.22 18.54 -1.07
CA THR A 186 -19.89 19.53 -0.03
C THR A 186 -21.09 20.38 0.41
N GLU A 187 -22.16 20.44 -0.36
CA GLU A 187 -23.40 21.15 0.04
C GLU A 187 -24.17 20.39 1.12
N LYS A 188 -23.94 19.07 1.25
CA LYS A 188 -24.71 18.17 2.11
C LYS A 188 -23.81 17.15 2.81
N VAL A 189 -22.91 17.63 3.65
CA VAL A 189 -22.04 16.77 4.45
C VAL A 189 -22.80 16.25 5.68
N SER A 190 -22.77 14.95 5.94
CA SER A 190 -23.63 14.29 6.93
C SER A 190 -22.89 13.80 8.18
N ALA A 191 -21.58 13.56 8.11
CA ALA A 191 -20.81 13.11 9.28
C ALA A 191 -19.28 13.27 9.17
N LEU A 192 -18.65 13.23 10.35
CA LEU A 192 -17.23 13.01 10.54
C LEU A 192 -16.98 11.65 11.18
N HIS A 193 -15.90 10.98 10.77
CA HIS A 193 -15.49 9.68 11.29
C HIS A 193 -14.08 9.73 11.83
N PHE A 194 -13.85 9.14 13.00
CA PHE A 194 -12.53 8.85 13.54
C PHE A 194 -12.36 7.35 13.64
N THR A 195 -11.37 6.80 12.94
CA THR A 195 -11.16 5.35 12.84
C THR A 195 -9.69 5.01 13.09
N LEU A 196 -9.44 3.97 13.86
CA LEU A 196 -8.14 3.29 13.87
C LEU A 196 -8.28 1.94 13.17
N MET A 197 -7.17 1.39 12.66
CA MET A 197 -7.20 0.13 11.91
C MET A 197 -6.14 -0.82 12.49
N GLY A 198 -6.57 -2.02 12.87
CA GLY A 198 -5.70 -3.12 13.34
C GLY A 198 -4.73 -2.72 14.45
N ILE A 199 -5.22 -2.03 15.49
CA ILE A 199 -4.40 -1.60 16.63
C ILE A 199 -4.08 -2.78 17.57
N MET A 200 -2.91 -2.74 18.19
CA MET A 200 -2.44 -3.77 19.14
C MET A 200 -2.84 -3.49 20.59
N HIS A 201 -3.03 -2.21 20.91
CA HIS A 201 -3.31 -1.72 22.26
C HIS A 201 -4.39 -0.66 22.20
N ASP A 202 -5.17 -0.55 23.28
CA ASP A 202 -6.15 0.50 23.44
C ASP A 202 -5.50 1.88 23.27
N LYS A 203 -6.16 2.77 22.55
CA LYS A 203 -5.68 4.14 22.27
C LYS A 203 -6.64 5.16 22.84
N HIS A 204 -6.11 6.30 23.26
CA HIS A 204 -6.89 7.41 23.81
C HIS A 204 -6.53 8.69 23.09
N LEU A 205 -7.55 9.40 22.59
CA LEU A 205 -7.45 10.74 22.04
C LEU A 205 -8.48 11.66 22.71
N ILE A 206 -8.18 12.95 22.76
CA ILE A 206 -9.12 14.00 23.13
C ILE A 206 -9.28 14.90 21.90
N VAL A 207 -10.51 15.12 21.45
CA VAL A 207 -10.82 15.93 20.26
C VAL A 207 -11.67 17.12 20.65
N SER A 208 -11.33 18.29 20.14
CA SER A 208 -12.07 19.53 20.39
C SER A 208 -12.03 20.49 19.20
N ASN A 209 -12.77 21.59 19.33
CA ASN A 209 -12.72 22.73 18.42
C ASN A 209 -12.85 22.37 16.92
N ILE A 210 -13.76 21.44 16.63
CA ILE A 210 -14.05 21.00 15.25
C ILE A 210 -14.79 22.13 14.55
N ARG A 211 -14.20 22.72 13.51
CA ARG A 211 -14.70 23.94 12.86
C ARG A 211 -14.39 23.98 11.37
N LEU A 212 -15.10 24.83 10.64
CA LEU A 212 -14.79 25.16 9.26
C LEU A 212 -13.89 26.39 9.21
N GLU A 213 -12.87 26.35 8.37
CA GLU A 213 -12.03 27.49 8.05
C GLU A 213 -11.85 27.62 6.53
N GLU A 214 -11.73 28.86 6.05
CA GLU A 214 -11.28 29.18 4.69
C GLU A 214 -9.75 29.37 4.70
N PRO A 215 -8.98 28.49 4.04
CA PRO A 215 -7.56 28.70 3.82
C PRO A 215 -7.29 29.95 2.97
N THR A 216 -6.73 31.00 3.57
CA THR A 216 -6.49 32.30 2.91
C THR A 216 -5.03 32.54 2.50
N THR A 217 -4.07 31.85 3.13
CA THR A 217 -2.63 31.99 2.87
C THR A 217 -2.06 30.75 2.19
N LEU A 218 -2.21 30.66 0.87
CA LEU A 218 -1.76 29.52 0.08
C LEU A 218 -0.41 29.79 -0.61
N ASP A 219 0.47 28.79 -0.63
CA ASP A 219 1.63 28.76 -1.54
C ASP A 219 1.20 28.25 -2.92
N GLU A 220 1.03 29.17 -3.86
CA GLU A 220 0.69 28.84 -5.26
C GLU A 220 1.81 28.07 -5.98
N ASN A 221 3.05 28.16 -5.49
CA ASN A 221 4.22 27.50 -6.06
C ASN A 221 4.64 26.25 -5.26
N VAL A 222 3.74 25.69 -4.45
CA VAL A 222 4.04 24.57 -3.55
C VAL A 222 4.67 23.37 -4.29
N LEU A 223 4.30 23.13 -5.55
CA LEU A 223 4.80 22.04 -6.38
C LEU A 223 6.06 22.38 -7.20
N VAL A 224 6.46 23.65 -7.26
CA VAL A 224 7.61 24.08 -8.06
C VAL A 224 8.90 23.85 -7.29
N GLY A 225 9.88 23.19 -7.90
CA GLY A 225 11.21 22.99 -7.33
C GLY A 225 11.20 22.29 -5.97
N ILE A 226 10.42 21.22 -5.85
CA ILE A 226 10.31 20.42 -4.62
C ILE A 226 11.40 19.36 -4.49
N ALA A 227 11.97 18.90 -5.60
CA ALA A 227 13.06 17.93 -5.63
C ALA A 227 14.38 18.59 -6.04
N ASP A 228 15.43 18.40 -5.24
CA ASP A 228 16.80 18.82 -5.57
C ASP A 228 17.49 17.82 -6.52
N GLY A 229 18.75 18.09 -6.88
CA GLY A 229 19.54 17.24 -7.78
C GLY A 229 19.86 15.83 -7.25
N TYR A 230 19.60 15.57 -5.96
CA TYR A 230 19.70 14.25 -5.32
C TYR A 230 18.33 13.59 -5.15
N GLY A 231 17.24 14.24 -5.59
CA GLY A 231 15.88 13.75 -5.43
C GLY A 231 15.31 13.94 -4.01
N GLN A 232 15.99 14.71 -3.17
CA GLN A 232 15.55 15.02 -1.81
C GLN A 232 14.61 16.23 -1.80
N ASN A 233 13.92 16.44 -0.68
CA ASN A 233 13.06 17.60 -0.52
C ASN A 233 13.89 18.88 -0.48
N ALA A 234 13.79 19.69 -1.53
CA ALA A 234 14.55 20.93 -1.68
C ALA A 234 14.11 22.03 -0.70
N LYS A 235 12.86 21.96 -0.21
CA LYS A 235 12.22 23.01 0.58
C LYS A 235 12.24 22.74 2.10
N MET A 236 12.73 21.58 2.50
CA MET A 236 12.79 21.17 3.90
C MET A 236 14.22 20.77 4.26
N ASP A 237 14.64 21.14 5.47
CA ASP A 237 15.83 20.59 6.10
C ASP A 237 15.43 19.41 6.99
N PHE A 238 16.24 18.37 7.02
CA PHE A 238 15.97 17.14 7.76
C PHE A 238 17.28 16.39 8.05
N GLU A 239 17.24 15.48 9.00
CA GLU A 239 18.43 14.73 9.41
C GLU A 239 18.97 13.88 8.26
N ASN A 240 20.30 13.93 8.04
CA ASN A 240 21.00 13.24 6.96
C ASN A 240 20.67 13.71 5.53
N LYS A 241 20.13 14.92 5.36
CA LYS A 241 20.07 15.56 4.05
C LYS A 241 21.48 15.78 3.48
N VAL A 242 21.68 15.44 2.22
CA VAL A 242 22.96 15.51 1.51
C VAL A 242 23.05 16.76 0.65
N ASP A 243 24.15 17.50 0.75
CA ASP A 243 24.37 18.72 -0.05
C ASP A 243 25.36 18.53 -1.22
N ASN A 244 26.23 17.51 -1.16
CA ASN A 244 27.30 17.31 -2.14
C ASN A 244 27.74 15.84 -2.27
N ASP A 245 28.31 15.48 -3.43
CA ASP A 245 28.82 14.14 -3.73
C ASP A 245 29.88 13.65 -2.72
N ALA A 246 30.74 14.54 -2.21
CA ALA A 246 31.78 14.16 -1.25
C ALA A 246 31.18 13.65 0.07
N ALA A 247 30.00 14.11 0.46
CA ALA A 247 29.28 13.58 1.62
C ALA A 247 28.79 12.15 1.38
N LEU A 248 28.28 11.82 0.18
CA LEU A 248 27.89 10.45 -0.19
C LEU A 248 29.08 9.49 -0.13
N VAL A 249 30.22 9.92 -0.69
CA VAL A 249 31.46 9.12 -0.69
C VAL A 249 31.98 8.92 0.73
N ALA A 250 32.03 9.97 1.55
CA ALA A 250 32.49 9.88 2.93
C ALA A 250 31.61 8.93 3.76
N GLN A 251 30.30 8.99 3.54
CA GLN A 251 29.35 8.10 4.20
C GLN A 251 29.51 6.65 3.75
N TYR A 252 29.65 6.40 2.45
CA TYR A 252 29.93 5.06 1.92
C TYR A 252 31.17 4.45 2.56
N GLN A 253 32.26 5.21 2.65
CA GLN A 253 33.52 4.76 3.24
C GLN A 253 33.36 4.46 4.74
N ALA A 254 32.67 5.34 5.47
CA ALA A 254 32.41 5.14 6.89
C ALA A 254 31.52 3.93 7.17
N GLU A 255 30.46 3.75 6.37
CA GLU A 255 29.56 2.61 6.48
C GLU A 255 30.28 1.30 6.15
N SER A 256 30.92 1.22 4.98
CA SER A 256 31.57 -0.01 4.50
C SER A 256 32.71 -0.47 5.41
N ALA A 257 33.40 0.46 6.07
CA ALA A 257 34.44 0.12 7.04
C ALA A 257 33.89 -0.57 8.31
N ASN A 258 32.59 -0.45 8.58
CA ASN A 258 31.93 -1.00 9.76
C ASN A 258 31.05 -2.23 9.45
N LEU A 259 30.81 -2.56 8.19
CA LEU A 259 30.06 -3.75 7.80
C LEU A 259 30.96 -4.98 7.84
N SER A 260 30.53 -6.01 8.57
CA SER A 260 31.26 -7.28 8.62
C SER A 260 31.13 -8.10 7.34
N GLY A 261 29.97 -8.03 6.67
CA GLY A 261 29.64 -8.89 5.53
C GLY A 261 29.49 -10.38 5.90
N GLU A 262 29.35 -10.68 7.19
CA GLU A 262 29.38 -12.04 7.73
C GLU A 262 28.09 -12.36 8.48
N VAL A 263 27.67 -13.63 8.39
CA VAL A 263 26.55 -14.17 9.16
C VAL A 263 26.88 -14.14 10.65
N TRP A 264 25.94 -13.70 11.49
CA TRP A 264 26.16 -13.59 12.94
C TRP A 264 26.48 -14.93 13.62
N ASP A 265 27.26 -14.85 14.70
CA ASP A 265 27.54 -16.00 15.57
C ASP A 265 26.23 -16.65 16.06
N GLY A 266 26.18 -17.98 16.01
CA GLY A 266 24.99 -18.75 16.36
C GLY A 266 23.98 -18.95 15.23
N ARG A 267 24.24 -18.41 14.04
CA ARG A 267 23.46 -18.70 12.84
C ARG A 267 24.15 -19.76 11.96
N SER A 268 23.37 -20.63 11.31
CA SER A 268 23.88 -21.55 10.27
C SER A 268 24.34 -20.75 9.06
N GLN A 269 24.97 -21.39 8.06
CA GLN A 269 25.31 -20.68 6.83
C GLN A 269 24.07 -20.10 6.14
N TYR A 270 22.91 -20.73 6.31
CA TYR A 270 21.61 -20.30 5.79
C TYR A 270 20.83 -19.42 6.77
N GLY A 271 21.44 -18.91 7.85
CA GLY A 271 20.76 -18.04 8.83
C GLY A 271 19.90 -18.76 9.88
N GLY A 272 19.85 -20.09 9.89
CA GLY A 272 19.13 -20.94 10.85
C GLY A 272 19.75 -20.95 12.25
N TRP A 273 19.06 -21.47 13.26
CA TRP A 273 19.47 -21.40 14.66
C TRP A 273 20.45 -22.52 15.07
N LYS A 274 21.76 -22.25 15.15
CA LYS A 274 22.77 -23.29 15.49
C LYS A 274 22.64 -23.84 16.92
N GLN A 275 22.12 -23.05 17.86
CA GLN A 275 21.90 -23.52 19.24
C GLN A 275 20.57 -24.27 19.43
N GLY A 276 19.71 -24.25 18.41
CA GLY A 276 18.45 -25.00 18.41
C GLY A 276 18.64 -26.49 18.13
N PRO A 277 17.54 -27.26 18.12
CA PRO A 277 17.58 -28.63 17.64
C PRO A 277 17.96 -28.68 16.16
N LYS A 278 18.62 -29.77 15.77
CA LYS A 278 18.89 -30.09 14.37
C LYS A 278 17.92 -31.17 13.92
N LEU A 279 17.05 -30.82 12.99
CA LEU A 279 16.04 -31.68 12.37
C LEU A 279 16.62 -32.37 11.12
N GLU A 280 15.76 -33.05 10.35
CA GLU A 280 16.17 -33.66 9.08
C GLU A 280 16.62 -32.59 8.08
N ALA A 281 17.82 -32.77 7.53
CA ALA A 281 18.43 -31.94 6.50
C ALA A 281 18.14 -32.51 5.11
N THR A 282 17.31 -31.82 4.33
CA THR A 282 16.91 -32.26 2.99
C THR A 282 17.74 -31.63 1.88
N GLY A 283 18.61 -30.66 2.21
CA GLY A 283 19.32 -29.84 1.24
C GLY A 283 18.50 -28.65 0.71
N TYR A 284 17.27 -28.46 1.17
CA TYR A 284 16.38 -27.37 0.78
C TYR A 284 15.59 -26.84 1.98
N PHE A 285 15.09 -25.61 1.87
CA PHE A 285 14.16 -25.08 2.86
C PHE A 285 12.85 -25.88 2.84
N ARG A 286 12.27 -26.09 4.02
CA ARG A 286 10.98 -26.78 4.20
C ARG A 286 10.27 -26.26 5.45
N THR A 287 9.04 -26.67 5.67
CA THR A 287 8.28 -26.35 6.88
C THR A 287 8.28 -27.50 7.88
N GLU A 288 8.20 -27.20 9.17
CA GLU A 288 7.94 -28.17 10.23
C GLU A 288 7.24 -27.48 11.41
N LYS A 289 6.51 -28.25 12.23
CA LYS A 289 5.96 -27.77 13.49
C LYS A 289 6.87 -28.22 14.63
N TYR A 290 7.46 -27.27 15.35
CA TYR A 290 8.33 -27.53 16.50
C TYR A 290 7.73 -26.89 17.76
N GLN A 291 7.49 -27.69 18.81
CA GLN A 291 6.87 -27.24 20.07
C GLN A 291 5.55 -26.47 19.87
N GLY A 292 4.69 -26.96 18.98
CA GLY A 292 3.39 -26.34 18.69
C GLY A 292 3.47 -25.06 17.82
N LYS A 293 4.67 -24.62 17.44
CA LYS A 293 4.89 -23.46 16.56
C LYS A 293 5.36 -23.93 15.19
N TRP A 294 4.73 -23.44 14.13
CA TRP A 294 5.24 -23.59 12.77
C TRP A 294 6.60 -22.91 12.63
N THR A 295 7.50 -23.47 11.85
CA THR A 295 8.80 -22.88 11.55
C THR A 295 9.22 -23.34 10.16
N LEU A 296 10.15 -22.61 9.57
CA LEU A 296 10.94 -23.17 8.47
C LEU A 296 12.09 -23.99 9.06
N VAL A 297 12.66 -24.83 8.22
CA VAL A 297 13.89 -25.59 8.46
C VAL A 297 14.82 -25.30 7.30
N ASP A 298 16.04 -24.90 7.60
CA ASP A 298 17.04 -24.60 6.59
C ASP A 298 17.59 -25.88 5.91
N PRO A 299 18.33 -25.76 4.79
CA PRO A 299 18.90 -26.90 4.08
C PRO A 299 19.76 -27.85 4.92
N GLU A 300 20.34 -27.36 6.03
CA GLU A 300 21.16 -28.15 6.95
C GLU A 300 20.37 -28.74 8.12
N GLY A 301 19.07 -28.49 8.22
CA GLY A 301 18.19 -29.02 9.26
C GLY A 301 18.03 -28.10 10.48
N TYR A 302 18.52 -26.87 10.48
CA TYR A 302 18.33 -25.94 11.62
C TYR A 302 17.00 -25.20 11.52
N LEU A 303 16.40 -24.90 12.68
CA LEU A 303 15.19 -24.07 12.74
C LEU A 303 15.46 -22.72 12.09
N PHE A 304 14.55 -22.27 11.23
CA PHE A 304 14.66 -21.03 10.49
C PHE A 304 13.39 -20.20 10.60
N PHE A 305 13.57 -18.89 10.80
CA PHE A 305 12.50 -17.91 10.76
C PHE A 305 12.95 -16.77 9.84
N SER A 306 12.12 -16.45 8.87
CA SER A 306 12.47 -15.49 7.82
C SER A 306 12.19 -14.06 8.26
N THR A 307 13.22 -13.27 8.55
CA THR A 307 13.14 -11.80 8.59
C THR A 307 13.86 -11.25 7.37
N GLY A 308 13.28 -10.26 6.71
CA GLY A 308 13.86 -9.73 5.48
C GLY A 308 13.20 -8.47 4.96
N ILE A 309 13.72 -7.97 3.84
CA ILE A 309 13.24 -6.78 3.15
C ILE A 309 12.80 -7.19 1.73
N ALA A 310 11.58 -6.83 1.36
CA ALA A 310 11.05 -6.97 0.01
C ALA A 310 11.42 -5.77 -0.89
N ASN A 311 11.34 -5.97 -2.20
CA ASN A 311 11.62 -4.98 -3.23
C ASN A 311 13.04 -4.40 -3.16
N VAL A 312 14.03 -5.30 -3.17
CA VAL A 312 15.46 -4.96 -3.27
C VAL A 312 15.85 -5.01 -4.76
N ARG A 313 15.44 -3.98 -5.50
CA ARG A 313 15.66 -3.85 -6.95
C ARG A 313 15.54 -2.40 -7.42
N MET A 314 15.94 -2.14 -8.66
CA MET A 314 15.90 -0.79 -9.24
C MET A 314 14.57 -0.42 -9.93
N ALA A 315 13.71 -1.40 -10.22
CA ALA A 315 12.50 -1.21 -11.03
C ALA A 315 11.55 -0.12 -10.50
N ASN A 316 11.48 0.09 -9.19
CA ASN A 316 10.55 1.02 -8.57
C ASN A 316 11.19 2.32 -8.06
N THR A 317 12.44 2.60 -8.45
CA THR A 317 13.21 3.76 -7.97
C THR A 317 12.99 5.03 -8.81
N SER A 318 12.37 4.91 -9.98
CA SER A 318 12.20 6.03 -10.91
C SER A 318 10.89 6.79 -10.70
N THR A 319 10.91 8.10 -10.97
CA THR A 319 9.73 9.00 -10.95
C THR A 319 9.48 9.61 -12.33
N ILE A 320 8.22 9.91 -12.66
CA ILE A 320 7.83 10.57 -13.92
C ILE A 320 8.33 12.01 -13.95
N THR A 321 9.08 12.38 -14.98
CA THR A 321 9.72 13.71 -15.10
C THR A 321 8.79 14.79 -15.64
N GLY A 322 7.68 14.41 -16.30
CA GLY A 322 6.78 15.34 -16.99
C GLY A 322 7.13 15.58 -18.45
N TYR A 323 8.07 14.81 -18.98
CA TYR A 323 8.44 14.81 -20.38
C TYR A 323 8.04 13.49 -21.05
N ASP A 324 7.92 13.53 -22.37
CA ASP A 324 7.60 12.38 -23.20
C ASP A 324 8.34 12.49 -24.55
N VAL A 325 8.31 11.41 -25.32
CA VAL A 325 8.92 11.29 -26.65
C VAL A 325 7.89 10.72 -27.64
N PRO A 326 8.09 10.87 -28.97
CA PRO A 326 7.16 10.29 -29.94
C PRO A 326 7.02 8.75 -29.82
N ASP A 327 5.79 8.25 -29.81
CA ASP A 327 5.45 6.83 -29.67
C ASP A 327 6.17 5.91 -30.66
N SER A 328 6.41 6.39 -31.88
CA SER A 328 7.11 5.64 -32.92
C SER A 328 8.58 5.32 -32.57
N LEU A 329 9.12 5.97 -31.54
CA LEU A 329 10.50 5.80 -31.08
C LEU A 329 10.59 5.02 -29.76
N VAL A 330 9.45 4.59 -29.20
CA VAL A 330 9.38 3.79 -27.98
C VAL A 330 9.13 2.32 -28.35
N PRO A 331 10.01 1.38 -27.96
CA PRO A 331 9.77 -0.04 -28.21
C PRO A 331 8.49 -0.57 -27.55
N ALA A 332 7.61 -1.18 -28.35
CA ALA A 332 6.39 -1.81 -27.86
C ALA A 332 6.69 -3.00 -26.94
N ARG A 333 5.74 -3.32 -26.05
CA ARG A 333 5.76 -4.56 -25.26
C ARG A 333 5.48 -5.77 -26.16
N SER A 334 5.99 -6.94 -25.77
CA SER A 334 5.64 -8.21 -26.41
C SER A 334 4.46 -8.84 -25.66
N SER A 335 3.54 -9.49 -26.37
CA SER A 335 2.48 -10.31 -25.75
C SER A 335 3.05 -11.51 -24.98
N ASP A 336 4.28 -11.92 -25.30
CA ASP A 336 4.96 -13.03 -24.64
C ASP A 336 5.72 -12.61 -23.38
N ASP A 337 5.85 -11.31 -23.09
CA ASP A 337 6.57 -10.79 -21.92
C ASP A 337 6.05 -11.43 -20.63
N LEU A 338 6.97 -11.82 -19.74
CA LEU A 338 6.65 -12.44 -18.43
C LEU A 338 6.75 -11.45 -17.27
N THR A 339 7.32 -10.26 -17.52
CA THR A 339 7.51 -9.21 -16.51
C THR A 339 6.56 -8.04 -16.79
N PRO A 340 5.64 -7.70 -15.88
CA PRO A 340 4.74 -6.56 -16.06
C PRO A 340 5.52 -5.24 -16.03
N GLU A 341 4.97 -4.16 -16.59
CA GLU A 341 5.69 -2.90 -16.81
C GLU A 341 6.28 -2.30 -15.53
N ASP A 342 5.56 -2.39 -14.41
CA ASP A 342 5.99 -1.90 -13.10
C ASP A 342 7.24 -2.61 -12.55
N SER A 343 7.52 -3.81 -13.03
CA SER A 343 8.59 -4.68 -12.57
C SER A 343 9.77 -4.73 -13.55
N VAL A 344 9.69 -4.00 -14.68
CA VAL A 344 10.82 -3.80 -15.58
C VAL A 344 11.78 -2.78 -14.96
N GLY A 345 13.09 -3.04 -15.05
CA GLY A 345 14.15 -2.09 -14.67
C GLY A 345 14.11 -0.79 -15.48
N LEU A 346 15.14 0.05 -15.32
CA LEU A 346 15.28 1.24 -16.18
C LEU A 346 15.43 0.84 -17.64
N ASN A 347 14.57 1.41 -18.49
CA ASN A 347 14.47 1.16 -19.92
C ASN A 347 14.63 2.49 -20.67
N ARG A 348 15.84 3.02 -20.63
CA ARG A 348 16.23 4.30 -21.25
C ARG A 348 15.89 4.32 -22.75
N VAL A 349 15.29 5.42 -23.21
CA VAL A 349 15.04 5.65 -24.64
C VAL A 349 16.34 5.98 -25.40
N SER A 350 16.32 5.85 -26.72
CA SER A 350 17.46 6.21 -27.57
C SER A 350 17.76 7.72 -27.52
N LEU A 351 18.99 8.12 -27.89
CA LEU A 351 19.34 9.53 -28.03
C LEU A 351 18.49 10.22 -29.12
N GLU A 352 18.16 9.53 -30.21
CA GLU A 352 17.25 10.03 -31.25
C GLU A 352 15.85 10.36 -30.71
N ALA A 353 15.34 9.53 -29.79
CA ALA A 353 14.07 9.79 -29.12
C ALA A 353 14.20 11.00 -28.16
N ALA A 354 15.29 11.06 -27.40
CA ALA A 354 15.56 12.14 -26.46
C ALA A 354 15.73 13.51 -27.16
N GLU A 355 16.26 13.56 -28.38
CA GLU A 355 16.33 14.77 -29.20
C GLU A 355 14.93 15.33 -29.56
N GLN A 356 13.90 14.48 -29.51
CA GLN A 356 12.51 14.81 -29.80
C GLN A 356 11.64 14.91 -28.53
N ARG A 357 12.28 14.99 -27.36
CA ARG A 357 11.64 15.15 -26.06
C ARG A 357 10.78 16.41 -26.01
N PHE A 358 9.56 16.28 -25.50
CA PHE A 358 8.63 17.39 -25.28
C PHE A 358 8.00 17.34 -23.88
N VAL A 359 7.50 18.47 -23.40
CA VAL A 359 6.82 18.54 -22.09
C VAL A 359 5.41 17.97 -22.23
N SER A 360 5.13 16.86 -21.54
CA SER A 360 3.80 16.23 -21.47
C SER A 360 3.01 16.67 -20.25
N SER A 361 3.68 17.13 -19.19
CA SER A 361 3.05 17.71 -17.99
C SER A 361 3.91 18.79 -17.36
N ASN A 362 3.47 20.04 -17.44
CA ASN A 362 4.12 21.18 -16.77
C ASN A 362 4.17 20.99 -15.24
N THR A 363 3.09 20.45 -14.65
CA THR A 363 3.03 20.17 -13.20
C THR A 363 4.16 19.26 -12.76
N ARG A 364 4.48 18.22 -13.54
CA ARG A 364 5.58 17.30 -13.25
C ARG A 364 6.94 17.92 -13.57
N ALA A 365 7.08 18.51 -14.76
CA ALA A 365 8.34 19.10 -15.20
C ALA A 365 8.87 20.19 -14.25
N ASN A 366 7.97 20.96 -13.63
CA ASN A 366 8.33 22.02 -12.70
C ASN A 366 8.69 21.53 -11.29
N MET A 367 8.54 20.24 -10.96
CA MET A 367 8.86 19.71 -9.62
C MET A 367 10.36 19.64 -9.35
N PHE A 368 11.18 19.54 -10.39
CA PHE A 368 12.60 19.27 -10.28
C PHE A 368 13.39 20.57 -10.44
N LEU A 369 14.27 20.87 -9.47
CA LEU A 369 15.19 22.01 -9.59
C LEU A 369 16.23 21.78 -10.69
N ASP A 370 16.65 20.52 -10.85
CA ASP A 370 17.64 20.12 -11.82
C ASP A 370 17.42 18.67 -12.27
N LEU A 371 17.69 18.40 -13.54
CA LEU A 371 17.74 17.07 -14.15
C LEU A 371 18.90 17.09 -15.16
N PRO A 372 19.73 16.04 -15.21
CA PRO A 372 20.85 16.00 -16.15
C PRO A 372 20.36 15.99 -17.59
N SER A 373 21.22 16.37 -18.52
CA SER A 373 20.96 16.10 -19.94
C SER A 373 21.19 14.63 -20.27
N TYR A 374 20.66 14.16 -21.40
CA TYR A 374 20.82 12.76 -21.82
C TYR A 374 22.26 12.38 -22.17
N ASP A 375 23.09 13.34 -22.58
CA ASP A 375 24.49 13.15 -22.97
C ASP A 375 25.49 13.27 -21.80
N GLU A 376 25.03 13.75 -20.64
CA GLU A 376 25.81 13.73 -19.40
C GLU A 376 25.90 12.32 -18.80
N PRO A 377 26.94 12.01 -17.98
CA PRO A 377 27.08 10.71 -17.34
C PRO A 377 25.85 10.26 -16.52
N LEU A 378 25.22 11.19 -15.79
CA LEU A 378 24.01 10.91 -15.01
C LEU A 378 22.75 10.74 -15.90
N GLY A 379 22.82 11.15 -17.18
CA GLY A 379 21.80 10.88 -18.18
C GLY A 379 21.57 9.39 -18.47
N ASN A 380 22.46 8.51 -17.98
CA ASN A 380 22.27 7.05 -18.03
C ASN A 380 21.10 6.56 -17.15
N PHE A 381 20.65 7.37 -16.18
CA PHE A 381 19.60 6.98 -15.22
C PHE A 381 18.19 7.48 -15.59
N PHE A 382 18.02 7.97 -16.82
CA PHE A 382 16.70 8.08 -17.43
C PHE A 382 16.13 6.71 -17.78
N GLY A 383 14.81 6.58 -17.67
CA GLY A 383 14.01 5.43 -18.10
C GLY A 383 12.73 5.91 -18.79
N TYR A 384 11.83 4.99 -19.09
CA TYR A 384 10.56 5.32 -19.72
C TYR A 384 9.46 4.33 -19.34
N ARG A 385 8.33 4.80 -18.80
CA ARG A 385 7.18 3.93 -18.56
C ARG A 385 6.22 4.02 -19.73
N ARG A 386 5.90 2.88 -20.34
CA ARG A 386 4.95 2.77 -21.45
C ARG A 386 3.50 2.84 -20.98
N GLU A 387 3.28 2.51 -19.71
CA GLU A 387 2.02 2.59 -19.00
C GLU A 387 2.28 2.80 -17.50
N VAL A 388 1.31 3.39 -16.82
CA VAL A 388 1.26 3.54 -15.36
C VAL A 388 -0.12 3.10 -14.88
N HIS A 389 -0.22 2.62 -13.65
CA HIS A 389 -1.50 2.27 -13.04
C HIS A 389 -2.34 3.51 -12.74
N THR A 390 -1.72 4.52 -12.09
CA THR A 390 -2.35 5.81 -11.81
C THR A 390 -1.32 6.93 -11.87
N GLY A 391 -1.64 8.06 -12.50
CA GLY A 391 -0.72 9.19 -12.59
C GLY A 391 -1.37 10.42 -13.23
N VAL A 392 -0.58 11.50 -13.39
CA VAL A 392 -1.02 12.70 -14.15
C VAL A 392 -1.07 12.43 -15.64
N ILE A 393 -0.15 11.58 -16.11
CA ILE A 393 -0.01 11.18 -17.50
C ILE A 393 0.02 9.64 -17.54
N PRO A 394 -0.47 9.02 -18.63
CA PRO A 394 -0.60 7.56 -18.71
C PRO A 394 0.74 6.85 -18.97
N LYS A 395 1.78 7.60 -19.38
CA LYS A 395 3.12 7.12 -19.75
C LYS A 395 4.09 8.30 -19.78
N GLY A 396 5.38 8.02 -19.89
CA GLY A 396 6.38 9.06 -20.15
C GLY A 396 7.77 8.74 -19.62
N GLU A 397 8.65 9.71 -19.80
CA GLU A 397 10.02 9.66 -19.31
C GLU A 397 10.06 9.60 -17.77
N THR A 398 10.99 8.80 -17.26
CA THR A 398 11.26 8.68 -15.84
C THR A 398 12.73 8.95 -15.51
N PHE A 399 13.05 9.32 -14.28
CA PHE A 399 14.43 9.42 -13.80
C PHE A 399 14.58 8.75 -12.43
N SER A 400 15.69 8.01 -12.23
CA SER A 400 16.02 7.40 -10.93
C SER A 400 17.12 8.19 -10.22
N PHE A 401 16.71 9.04 -9.28
CA PHE A 401 17.65 9.76 -8.41
C PHE A 401 18.46 8.81 -7.52
N TYR A 402 17.86 7.70 -7.08
CA TYR A 402 18.58 6.70 -6.27
C TYR A 402 19.77 6.11 -7.03
N MET A 403 19.57 5.68 -8.29
CA MET A 403 20.68 5.16 -9.10
C MET A 403 21.72 6.23 -9.43
N ALA A 404 21.29 7.47 -9.69
CA ALA A 404 22.22 8.60 -9.86
C ALA A 404 23.04 8.86 -8.58
N ASN A 405 22.43 8.72 -7.40
CA ASN A 405 23.12 8.85 -6.12
C ASN A 405 24.09 7.70 -5.85
N LEU A 406 23.78 6.47 -6.26
CA LEU A 406 24.73 5.36 -6.23
C LEU A 406 25.93 5.63 -7.14
N SER A 407 25.71 6.18 -8.34
CA SER A 407 26.78 6.59 -9.25
C SER A 407 27.72 7.61 -8.63
N ARG A 408 27.16 8.64 -7.97
CA ARG A 408 27.92 9.63 -7.20
C ARG A 408 28.68 8.99 -6.03
N LYS A 409 27.99 8.15 -5.24
CA LYS A 409 28.52 7.45 -4.06
C LYS A 409 29.71 6.54 -4.39
N PHE A 410 29.67 5.88 -5.54
CA PHE A 410 30.68 4.92 -5.98
C PHE A 410 31.71 5.50 -6.96
N GLU A 411 31.58 6.78 -7.28
CA GLU A 411 32.44 7.54 -8.20
C GLU A 411 32.58 6.86 -9.58
N THR A 412 31.50 6.29 -10.10
CA THR A 412 31.47 5.62 -11.41
C THR A 412 30.15 5.86 -12.13
N ALA A 413 30.23 6.09 -13.44
CA ALA A 413 29.07 6.24 -14.32
C ALA A 413 28.75 4.93 -15.09
N ASP A 414 29.55 3.88 -14.90
CA ASP A 414 29.27 2.56 -15.44
C ASP A 414 28.15 1.90 -14.63
N MET A 415 27.02 1.65 -15.29
CA MET A 415 25.83 1.13 -14.62
C MET A 415 26.06 -0.27 -14.04
N ASN A 416 26.86 -1.12 -14.68
CA ASN A 416 27.12 -2.45 -14.13
C ASN A 416 27.99 -2.35 -12.88
N GLU A 417 29.02 -1.50 -12.90
CA GLU A 417 29.85 -1.26 -11.71
C GLU A 417 29.04 -0.67 -10.54
N VAL A 418 28.10 0.25 -10.83
CA VAL A 418 27.16 0.77 -9.83
C VAL A 418 26.34 -0.35 -9.21
N LEU A 419 25.80 -1.26 -10.03
CA LEU A 419 24.94 -2.34 -9.57
C LEU A 419 25.73 -3.42 -8.81
N ASP A 420 26.95 -3.76 -9.23
CA ASP A 420 27.82 -4.72 -8.55
C ASP A 420 28.23 -4.24 -7.15
N LYS A 421 28.60 -2.96 -7.03
CA LYS A 421 28.93 -2.33 -5.75
C LYS A 421 27.71 -2.22 -4.84
N TRP A 422 26.55 -1.86 -5.41
CA TRP A 422 25.30 -1.82 -4.67
C TRP A 422 24.87 -3.20 -4.17
N GLU A 423 24.99 -4.24 -4.99
CA GLU A 423 24.68 -5.61 -4.61
C GLU A 423 25.55 -6.05 -3.43
N THR A 424 26.87 -5.87 -3.54
CA THR A 424 27.82 -6.20 -2.46
C THR A 424 27.47 -5.48 -1.17
N LEU A 425 27.31 -4.14 -1.23
CA LEU A 425 26.96 -3.32 -0.08
C LEU A 425 25.62 -3.74 0.54
N THR A 426 24.64 -4.08 -0.28
CA THR A 426 23.31 -4.48 0.17
C THR A 426 23.37 -5.82 0.90
N VAL A 427 24.07 -6.82 0.38
CA VAL A 427 24.25 -8.10 1.08
C VAL A 427 24.98 -7.89 2.42
N ASP A 428 26.03 -7.08 2.42
CA ASP A 428 26.79 -6.79 3.65
C ASP A 428 25.93 -6.10 4.71
N ARG A 429 25.05 -5.17 4.30
CA ARG A 429 24.03 -4.55 5.17
C ARG A 429 23.08 -5.61 5.72
N MET A 430 22.49 -6.45 4.89
CA MET A 430 21.51 -7.45 5.35
C MET A 430 22.10 -8.38 6.41
N LEU A 431 23.33 -8.85 6.19
CA LEU A 431 24.07 -9.71 7.11
C LEU A 431 24.40 -8.97 8.40
N ASP A 432 24.92 -7.75 8.32
CA ASP A 432 25.27 -6.95 9.49
C ASP A 432 24.04 -6.54 10.32
N TRP A 433 22.89 -6.34 9.67
CA TRP A 433 21.61 -6.04 10.31
C TRP A 433 20.95 -7.29 10.90
N GLY A 434 21.50 -8.49 10.61
CA GLY A 434 21.05 -9.77 11.16
C GLY A 434 19.81 -10.34 10.48
N PHE A 435 19.45 -9.84 9.30
CA PHE A 435 18.37 -10.43 8.51
C PHE A 435 18.72 -11.85 8.12
N THR A 436 17.71 -12.71 8.05
CA THR A 436 17.90 -14.12 7.67
C THR A 436 17.60 -14.37 6.20
N SER A 437 17.00 -13.41 5.50
CA SER A 437 16.70 -13.51 4.07
C SER A 437 16.51 -12.14 3.42
N PHE A 438 16.59 -12.12 2.10
CA PHE A 438 15.87 -11.15 1.30
C PHE A 438 14.41 -11.57 1.12
N GLY A 439 13.49 -10.61 1.15
CA GLY A 439 12.07 -10.86 0.90
C GLY A 439 11.73 -10.94 -0.59
N ASN A 440 10.44 -10.82 -0.89
CA ASN A 440 9.91 -10.85 -2.26
C ASN A 440 10.49 -9.74 -3.15
N TRP A 441 10.45 -9.90 -4.48
CA TRP A 441 10.91 -8.90 -5.47
C TRP A 441 12.35 -8.43 -5.28
N ILE A 442 13.25 -9.37 -5.00
CA ILE A 442 14.68 -9.10 -5.14
C ILE A 442 15.12 -9.23 -6.60
N ASP A 443 16.05 -8.38 -7.02
CA ASP A 443 16.69 -8.48 -8.33
C ASP A 443 17.38 -9.84 -8.49
N THR A 444 17.29 -10.46 -9.67
CA THR A 444 17.82 -11.80 -9.90
C THR A 444 19.34 -11.87 -9.79
N ARG A 445 20.06 -10.74 -9.80
CA ARG A 445 21.52 -10.72 -9.53
C ARG A 445 21.88 -11.34 -8.18
N PHE A 446 21.05 -11.15 -7.15
CA PHE A 446 21.30 -11.69 -5.82
C PHE A 446 21.06 -13.20 -5.72
N TYR A 447 20.44 -13.84 -6.71
CA TYR A 447 20.13 -15.28 -6.64
C TYR A 447 21.40 -16.14 -6.61
N ASP A 448 22.50 -15.66 -7.20
CA ASP A 448 23.76 -16.40 -7.25
C ASP A 448 24.67 -16.06 -6.03
N ASP A 449 24.28 -15.13 -5.15
CA ASP A 449 25.03 -14.81 -3.92
C ASP A 449 24.74 -15.83 -2.81
N ALA A 450 25.70 -16.73 -2.58
CA ALA A 450 25.63 -17.82 -1.61
C ALA A 450 25.98 -17.37 -0.16
N ARG A 451 25.54 -16.18 0.26
CA ARG A 451 25.75 -15.68 1.63
C ARG A 451 24.45 -15.46 2.41
N ILE A 452 23.33 -15.19 1.72
CA ILE A 452 22.05 -14.93 2.36
C ILE A 452 20.89 -15.56 1.56
N PRO A 453 19.95 -16.24 2.22
CA PRO A 453 18.77 -16.79 1.56
C PRO A 453 17.89 -15.72 0.91
N TYR A 454 17.11 -16.12 -0.10
CA TYR A 454 16.19 -15.21 -0.80
C TYR A 454 14.86 -15.88 -1.15
N PHE A 455 13.86 -15.07 -1.47
CA PHE A 455 12.60 -15.53 -2.04
C PHE A 455 12.52 -15.17 -3.51
N ALA A 456 12.11 -16.14 -4.34
CA ALA A 456 11.88 -15.92 -5.75
C ALA A 456 10.45 -15.46 -6.02
N ASN A 457 10.20 -14.93 -7.22
CA ASN A 457 8.86 -14.51 -7.59
C ASN A 457 8.55 -14.67 -9.07
N GLY A 458 7.27 -14.83 -9.39
CA GLY A 458 6.76 -14.82 -10.76
C GLY A 458 5.39 -14.16 -10.85
N TRP A 459 5.09 -13.62 -12.04
CA TRP A 459 3.79 -13.04 -12.35
C TRP A 459 3.16 -13.83 -13.48
N ILE A 460 1.92 -14.27 -13.31
CA ILE A 460 1.17 -14.92 -14.39
C ILE A 460 0.40 -13.82 -15.12
N ILE A 461 1.01 -13.33 -16.20
CA ILE A 461 0.45 -12.30 -17.09
C ILE A 461 0.30 -12.86 -18.50
N GLY A 462 -0.64 -12.35 -19.28
CA GLY A 462 -0.83 -12.72 -20.68
C GLY A 462 -2.27 -12.54 -21.13
N ASP A 463 -2.55 -12.94 -22.36
CA ASP A 463 -3.85 -12.76 -23.02
C ASP A 463 -4.85 -13.90 -22.71
N PHE A 464 -4.89 -14.36 -21.45
CA PHE A 464 -5.92 -15.29 -20.98
C PHE A 464 -7.24 -14.55 -20.69
N ALA A 465 -8.35 -15.28 -20.71
CA ALA A 465 -9.63 -14.76 -20.26
C ALA A 465 -9.55 -14.30 -18.80
N THR A 466 -10.35 -13.29 -18.46
CA THR A 466 -10.39 -12.71 -17.11
C THR A 466 -11.83 -12.53 -16.62
N VAL A 467 -11.98 -12.41 -15.31
CA VAL A 467 -13.23 -12.13 -14.61
C VAL A 467 -13.07 -10.91 -13.72
N SER A 468 -14.03 -9.99 -13.80
CA SER A 468 -14.10 -8.84 -12.91
C SER A 468 -14.83 -9.18 -11.63
N THR A 469 -14.33 -8.69 -10.49
CA THR A 469 -15.00 -8.79 -9.19
C THR A 469 -15.92 -7.62 -8.90
N GLY A 470 -15.89 -6.58 -9.74
CA GLY A 470 -16.51 -5.28 -9.48
C GLY A 470 -15.65 -4.35 -8.60
N ASN A 471 -14.51 -4.82 -8.08
CA ASN A 471 -13.55 -4.01 -7.32
C ASN A 471 -12.10 -4.38 -7.70
N ASP A 472 -11.82 -4.43 -9.00
CA ASP A 472 -10.52 -4.81 -9.54
C ASP A 472 -9.53 -3.65 -9.39
N TYR A 473 -8.80 -3.63 -8.26
CA TYR A 473 -7.87 -2.55 -7.97
C TYR A 473 -6.67 -2.57 -8.93
N TRP A 474 -5.92 -3.68 -8.98
CA TRP A 474 -4.75 -3.79 -9.86
C TRP A 474 -5.11 -4.22 -11.29
N SER A 475 -5.93 -5.26 -11.41
CA SER A 475 -6.43 -5.80 -12.68
C SER A 475 -7.55 -6.82 -12.42
N PRO A 476 -8.36 -7.15 -13.44
CA PRO A 476 -9.29 -8.29 -13.38
C PRO A 476 -8.56 -9.61 -13.07
N ILE A 477 -9.28 -10.57 -12.48
CA ILE A 477 -8.74 -11.87 -12.07
C ILE A 477 -8.58 -12.80 -13.29
N PRO A 478 -7.47 -13.55 -13.44
CA PRO A 478 -7.32 -14.57 -14.48
C PRO A 478 -8.39 -15.65 -14.35
N ASP A 479 -8.98 -16.10 -15.47
CA ASP A 479 -9.84 -17.28 -15.54
C ASP A 479 -8.96 -18.55 -15.49
N PRO A 480 -8.93 -19.28 -14.36
CA PRO A 480 -8.00 -20.40 -14.19
C PRO A 480 -8.39 -21.63 -15.01
N PHE A 481 -9.60 -21.64 -15.59
CA PHE A 481 -10.08 -22.71 -16.46
C PHE A 481 -9.73 -22.46 -17.93
N ASP A 482 -9.15 -21.31 -18.25
CA ASP A 482 -8.61 -21.03 -19.57
C ASP A 482 -7.27 -21.78 -19.77
N PRO A 483 -7.13 -22.64 -20.80
CA PRO A 483 -5.86 -23.26 -21.13
C PRO A 483 -4.70 -22.28 -21.34
N VAL A 484 -4.98 -21.04 -21.75
CA VAL A 484 -3.96 -19.99 -21.89
C VAL A 484 -3.40 -19.60 -20.52
N PHE A 485 -4.22 -19.53 -19.47
CA PHE A 485 -3.72 -19.28 -18.11
C PHE A 485 -2.78 -20.40 -17.65
N VAL A 486 -3.14 -21.66 -17.91
CA VAL A 486 -2.29 -22.83 -17.59
C VAL A 486 -0.95 -22.75 -18.34
N GLN A 487 -0.97 -22.41 -19.62
CA GLN A 487 0.24 -22.20 -20.41
C GLN A 487 1.11 -21.06 -19.84
N ARG A 488 0.49 -19.94 -19.45
CA ARG A 488 1.20 -18.79 -18.89
C ARG A 488 1.78 -19.09 -17.52
N ALA A 489 1.08 -19.85 -16.67
CA ALA A 489 1.63 -20.37 -15.43
C ALA A 489 2.88 -21.23 -15.69
N ASP A 490 2.81 -22.17 -16.63
CA ASP A 490 3.92 -23.06 -16.99
C ASP A 490 5.16 -22.27 -17.44
N VAL A 491 5.02 -21.34 -18.39
CA VAL A 491 6.18 -20.56 -18.89
C VAL A 491 6.72 -19.56 -17.86
N THR A 492 5.86 -18.99 -17.00
CA THR A 492 6.31 -18.15 -15.89
C THR A 492 7.17 -18.97 -14.94
N LEU A 493 6.71 -20.16 -14.52
CA LEU A 493 7.48 -21.00 -13.58
C LEU A 493 8.74 -21.59 -14.22
N ALA A 494 8.72 -21.91 -15.51
CA ALA A 494 9.93 -22.31 -16.24
C ALA A 494 11.00 -21.21 -16.23
N GLN A 495 10.60 -19.94 -16.40
CA GLN A 495 11.51 -18.80 -16.31
C GLN A 495 12.06 -18.62 -14.90
N VAL A 496 11.20 -18.66 -13.88
CA VAL A 496 11.66 -18.55 -12.47
C VAL A 496 12.60 -19.70 -12.12
N ALA A 497 12.33 -20.93 -12.56
CA ALA A 497 13.22 -22.06 -12.36
C ALA A 497 14.58 -21.88 -13.05
N ALA A 498 14.62 -21.26 -14.23
CA ALA A 498 15.85 -20.94 -14.94
C ALA A 498 16.68 -19.85 -14.22
N GLU A 499 16.01 -18.92 -13.54
CA GLU A 499 16.66 -17.91 -12.69
C GLU A 499 17.18 -18.54 -11.39
N VAL A 500 16.37 -19.36 -10.72
CA VAL A 500 16.69 -19.99 -9.43
C VAL A 500 17.70 -21.13 -9.59
N LYS A 501 17.74 -21.84 -10.71
CA LYS A 501 18.70 -22.94 -11.00
C LYS A 501 18.75 -24.02 -9.91
N ASN A 502 17.60 -24.35 -9.33
CA ASN A 502 17.48 -25.28 -8.20
C ASN A 502 18.38 -24.93 -6.99
N ASN A 503 18.65 -23.64 -6.78
CA ASN A 503 19.55 -23.15 -5.75
C ASN A 503 18.98 -23.39 -4.33
N PRO A 504 19.74 -24.04 -3.41
CA PRO A 504 19.29 -24.28 -2.03
C PRO A 504 19.16 -23.01 -1.18
N TRP A 505 19.69 -21.87 -1.63
CA TRP A 505 19.52 -20.56 -0.98
C TRP A 505 18.15 -19.93 -1.25
N CYS A 506 17.41 -20.41 -2.26
CA CYS A 506 16.04 -20.01 -2.48
C CYS A 506 15.14 -20.67 -1.43
N VAL A 507 14.51 -19.86 -0.58
CA VAL A 507 13.58 -20.34 0.46
C VAL A 507 12.30 -20.85 -0.18
N GLY A 508 11.78 -20.14 -1.19
CA GLY A 508 10.57 -20.51 -1.90
C GLY A 508 10.19 -19.46 -2.93
N VAL A 509 9.10 -19.71 -3.67
CA VAL A 509 8.62 -18.85 -4.75
C VAL A 509 7.22 -18.29 -4.45
N PHE A 510 7.09 -16.97 -4.50
CA PHE A 510 5.80 -16.27 -4.50
C PHE A 510 5.27 -16.15 -5.93
N ILE A 511 3.97 -16.41 -6.14
CA ILE A 511 3.35 -16.24 -7.46
C ILE A 511 2.20 -15.25 -7.34
N ASP A 512 2.25 -14.21 -8.17
CA ASP A 512 1.36 -13.05 -8.11
C ASP A 512 1.42 -12.30 -6.75
N ASN A 513 0.59 -11.26 -6.63
CA ASN A 513 0.49 -10.43 -5.43
C ASN A 513 -0.87 -9.72 -5.40
N GLU A 514 -1.53 -9.72 -4.24
CA GLU A 514 -2.71 -8.88 -3.95
C GLU A 514 -3.80 -8.86 -5.02
N LYS A 515 -4.11 -10.01 -5.63
CA LYS A 515 -5.21 -10.05 -6.61
C LYS A 515 -6.54 -9.70 -5.92
N SER A 516 -7.43 -9.03 -6.63
CA SER A 516 -8.72 -8.58 -6.10
C SER A 516 -9.75 -9.71 -5.96
N TRP A 517 -9.50 -10.65 -5.06
CA TRP A 517 -10.29 -11.87 -4.96
C TRP A 517 -11.72 -11.70 -4.42
N GLY A 518 -11.94 -10.69 -3.56
CA GLY A 518 -13.21 -10.43 -2.86
C GLY A 518 -12.99 -9.86 -1.46
N MET A 519 -13.89 -8.99 -0.99
CA MET A 519 -13.78 -8.26 0.29
C MET A 519 -14.84 -8.69 1.30
N MET A 520 -14.50 -8.75 2.58
CA MET A 520 -15.44 -9.11 3.67
C MET A 520 -16.37 -7.97 4.13
N SER A 521 -16.53 -6.90 3.35
CA SER A 521 -17.34 -5.73 3.74
C SER A 521 -18.86 -5.93 3.54
N SER A 522 -19.26 -6.85 2.67
CA SER A 522 -20.66 -7.25 2.45
C SER A 522 -20.69 -8.58 1.69
N THR A 523 -21.84 -9.26 1.69
CA THR A 523 -22.05 -10.48 0.88
C THR A 523 -21.71 -10.27 -0.59
N ALA A 524 -22.16 -9.16 -1.18
CA ALA A 524 -21.90 -8.82 -2.57
C ALA A 524 -20.40 -8.58 -2.84
N ALA A 525 -19.69 -7.98 -1.89
CA ALA A 525 -18.25 -7.75 -2.02
C ALA A 525 -17.44 -9.04 -1.82
N GLN A 526 -17.89 -9.95 -0.95
CA GLN A 526 -17.24 -11.24 -0.70
C GLN A 526 -17.34 -12.14 -1.93
N TYR A 527 -18.53 -12.22 -2.52
CA TYR A 527 -18.82 -13.08 -3.67
C TYR A 527 -18.83 -12.32 -5.01
N GLY A 528 -18.14 -11.17 -5.08
CA GLY A 528 -18.05 -10.35 -6.28
C GLY A 528 -17.48 -11.11 -7.48
N LEU A 529 -16.46 -11.95 -7.26
CA LEU A 529 -15.90 -12.84 -8.29
C LEU A 529 -16.92 -13.87 -8.81
N VAL A 530 -17.77 -14.38 -7.92
CA VAL A 530 -18.83 -15.34 -8.28
C VAL A 530 -19.88 -14.66 -9.14
N ALA A 531 -20.37 -13.49 -8.72
CA ALA A 531 -21.31 -12.70 -9.50
C ALA A 531 -20.73 -12.27 -10.85
N GLY A 532 -19.48 -11.78 -10.85
CA GLY A 532 -18.73 -11.46 -12.06
C GLY A 532 -18.68 -12.62 -13.05
N THR A 533 -18.36 -13.82 -12.56
CA THR A 533 -18.36 -15.04 -13.38
C THR A 533 -19.75 -15.38 -13.89
N LEU A 534 -20.79 -15.33 -13.04
CA LEU A 534 -22.16 -15.71 -13.40
C LEU A 534 -22.82 -14.76 -14.41
N ARG A 535 -22.36 -13.50 -14.50
CA ARG A 535 -22.78 -12.55 -15.55
C ARG A 535 -22.25 -12.91 -16.94
N LEU A 536 -21.15 -13.65 -17.02
CA LEU A 536 -20.54 -14.00 -18.29
C LEU A 536 -21.36 -15.06 -19.04
N ASN A 537 -21.11 -15.13 -20.34
CA ASN A 537 -21.69 -16.13 -21.23
C ASN A 537 -20.75 -17.37 -21.31
N ALA A 538 -21.31 -18.56 -21.10
CA ALA A 538 -20.59 -19.83 -21.09
C ALA A 538 -19.87 -20.14 -22.41
N ASP A 539 -20.35 -19.63 -23.56
CA ASP A 539 -19.66 -19.81 -24.84
C ASP A 539 -18.31 -19.07 -24.89
N LYS A 540 -18.15 -18.03 -24.06
CA LYS A 540 -16.98 -17.15 -24.05
C LYS A 540 -16.09 -17.27 -22.81
N SER A 541 -16.63 -17.72 -21.68
CA SER A 541 -15.88 -17.84 -20.42
C SER A 541 -15.72 -19.30 -19.97
N PRO A 542 -14.47 -19.83 -19.91
CA PRO A 542 -14.17 -21.10 -19.27
C PRO A 542 -14.68 -21.22 -17.82
N ALA A 543 -14.48 -20.20 -16.98
CA ALA A 543 -14.98 -20.16 -15.60
C ALA A 543 -16.50 -20.28 -15.54
N LYS A 544 -17.23 -19.54 -16.40
CA LYS A 544 -18.69 -19.67 -16.48
C LYS A 544 -19.12 -21.08 -16.84
N ARG A 545 -18.43 -21.76 -17.77
CA ARG A 545 -18.72 -23.17 -18.10
C ARG A 545 -18.50 -24.08 -16.89
N ALA A 546 -17.42 -23.88 -16.15
CA ALA A 546 -17.14 -24.64 -14.93
C ALA A 546 -18.25 -24.44 -13.89
N PHE A 547 -18.69 -23.20 -13.69
CA PHE A 547 -19.78 -22.88 -12.77
C PHE A 547 -21.10 -23.52 -13.19
N VAL A 548 -21.47 -23.43 -14.48
CA VAL A 548 -22.67 -24.09 -15.00
C VAL A 548 -22.60 -25.61 -14.83
N ALA A 549 -21.44 -26.22 -15.07
CA ALA A 549 -21.26 -27.66 -14.88
C ALA A 549 -21.45 -28.06 -13.41
N TRP A 550 -20.87 -27.27 -12.48
CA TRP A 550 -21.06 -27.47 -11.05
C TRP A 550 -22.54 -27.32 -10.64
N LEU A 551 -23.22 -26.27 -11.12
CA LEU A 551 -24.65 -26.03 -10.83
C LEU A 551 -25.53 -27.17 -11.35
N LYS A 552 -25.27 -27.67 -12.56
CA LYS A 552 -25.97 -28.85 -13.11
C LYS A 552 -25.77 -30.08 -12.24
N SER A 553 -24.56 -30.30 -11.73
CA SER A 553 -24.28 -31.40 -10.80
C SER A 553 -24.94 -31.22 -9.44
N ARG A 554 -25.09 -29.97 -8.97
CA ARG A 554 -25.65 -29.64 -7.65
C ARG A 554 -27.18 -29.72 -7.59
N PHE A 555 -27.86 -29.37 -8.69
CA PHE A 555 -29.32 -29.19 -8.71
C PHE A 555 -30.08 -30.18 -9.60
N GLU A 556 -29.40 -30.87 -10.52
CA GLU A 556 -29.95 -31.76 -11.56
C GLU A 556 -30.91 -31.07 -12.56
N THR A 557 -31.85 -30.25 -12.09
CA THR A 557 -32.89 -29.54 -12.83
C THR A 557 -32.80 -28.03 -12.59
N VAL A 558 -33.20 -27.22 -13.59
CA VAL A 558 -33.17 -25.76 -13.47
C VAL A 558 -34.26 -25.25 -12.51
N GLU A 559 -35.33 -26.02 -12.35
CA GLU A 559 -36.42 -25.74 -11.41
C GLU A 559 -35.95 -25.81 -9.95
N SER A 560 -35.06 -26.77 -9.63
CA SER A 560 -34.46 -26.84 -8.30
C SER A 560 -33.55 -25.65 -8.03
N LEU A 561 -32.76 -25.21 -9.02
CA LEU A 561 -31.95 -23.99 -8.92
C LEU A 561 -32.85 -22.77 -8.70
N ASN A 562 -33.89 -22.60 -9.51
CA ASN A 562 -34.87 -21.52 -9.39
C ASN A 562 -35.48 -21.45 -7.99
N SER A 563 -35.87 -22.61 -7.44
CA SER A 563 -36.47 -22.68 -6.10
C SER A 563 -35.48 -22.29 -4.99
N THR A 564 -34.20 -22.62 -5.12
CA THR A 564 -33.19 -22.30 -4.09
C THR A 564 -32.70 -20.87 -4.21
N TRP A 565 -32.51 -20.38 -5.44
CA TRP A 565 -31.89 -19.08 -5.71
C TRP A 565 -32.92 -17.95 -5.94
N GLY A 566 -34.23 -18.24 -5.85
CA GLY A 566 -35.27 -17.25 -6.11
C GLY A 566 -35.32 -16.79 -7.58
N GLN A 567 -34.86 -17.64 -8.51
CA GLN A 567 -34.74 -17.33 -9.93
C GLN A 567 -35.92 -17.89 -10.74
N SER A 568 -35.99 -17.54 -12.03
CA SER A 568 -37.08 -17.95 -12.93
C SER A 568 -36.60 -18.34 -14.34
N PHE A 569 -35.47 -19.06 -14.42
CA PHE A 569 -34.93 -19.56 -15.68
C PHE A 569 -35.85 -20.62 -16.31
N ASN A 570 -36.01 -20.59 -17.64
CA ASN A 570 -36.82 -21.60 -18.34
C ASN A 570 -36.01 -22.85 -18.71
N SER A 571 -34.68 -22.73 -18.72
CA SER A 571 -33.76 -23.82 -19.07
C SER A 571 -32.35 -23.50 -18.59
N TRP A 572 -31.48 -24.51 -18.57
CA TRP A 572 -30.04 -24.32 -18.35
C TRP A 572 -29.39 -23.36 -19.38
N SER A 573 -29.97 -23.21 -20.58
CA SER A 573 -29.47 -22.25 -21.57
C SER A 573 -29.61 -20.80 -21.11
N ASP A 574 -30.61 -20.50 -20.28
CA ASP A 574 -30.76 -19.14 -19.71
C ASP A 574 -29.65 -18.87 -18.68
N VAL A 575 -29.30 -19.88 -17.88
CA VAL A 575 -28.16 -19.81 -16.94
C VAL A 575 -26.84 -19.64 -17.69
N GLU A 576 -26.65 -20.34 -18.82
CA GLU A 576 -25.46 -20.29 -19.67
C GLU A 576 -25.22 -18.92 -20.31
N LYS A 577 -26.29 -18.19 -20.67
CA LYS A 577 -26.19 -16.86 -21.30
C LYS A 577 -25.64 -15.78 -20.36
N GLY A 578 -25.74 -16.00 -19.05
CA GLY A 578 -25.34 -15.05 -18.02
C GLY A 578 -26.53 -14.36 -17.36
N PHE A 579 -26.41 -14.04 -16.07
CA PHE A 579 -27.46 -13.39 -15.29
C PHE A 579 -26.88 -12.62 -14.09
N GLU A 580 -27.68 -11.69 -13.55
CA GLU A 580 -27.36 -10.97 -12.32
C GLU A 580 -27.70 -11.80 -11.09
N VAL A 581 -26.79 -11.79 -10.12
CA VAL A 581 -26.95 -12.49 -8.85
C VAL A 581 -27.78 -11.64 -7.89
N ASP A 582 -28.76 -12.26 -7.23
CA ASP A 582 -29.44 -11.70 -6.08
C ASP A 582 -28.75 -12.20 -4.80
N PHE A 583 -28.24 -11.27 -4.00
CA PHE A 583 -27.55 -11.55 -2.75
C PHE A 583 -28.47 -11.54 -1.53
N ASP A 584 -29.75 -11.18 -1.69
CA ASP A 584 -30.76 -11.18 -0.63
C ASP A 584 -31.39 -12.58 -0.42
N VAL A 585 -30.95 -13.58 -1.18
CA VAL A 585 -31.41 -14.97 -1.09
C VAL A 585 -30.43 -15.81 -0.28
N ASP A 586 -30.62 -15.86 1.04
CA ASP A 586 -29.74 -16.58 1.99
C ASP A 586 -29.50 -18.05 1.60
N ALA A 587 -30.50 -18.72 1.00
CA ALA A 587 -30.42 -20.11 0.58
C ALA A 587 -29.37 -20.37 -0.52
N ALA A 588 -28.95 -19.33 -1.26
CA ALA A 588 -27.93 -19.41 -2.31
C ALA A 588 -26.50 -19.21 -1.78
N LEU A 589 -26.32 -18.64 -0.59
CA LEU A 589 -24.99 -18.30 -0.05
C LEU A 589 -24.03 -19.50 0.07
N PRO A 590 -24.47 -20.69 0.52
CA PRO A 590 -23.60 -21.87 0.54
C PRO A 590 -23.09 -22.26 -0.86
N ASP A 591 -23.89 -22.04 -1.90
CA ASP A 591 -23.48 -22.32 -3.28
C ASP A 591 -22.53 -21.24 -3.81
N TYR A 592 -22.70 -19.97 -3.44
CA TYR A 592 -21.74 -18.91 -3.78
C TYR A 592 -20.37 -19.18 -3.13
N SER A 593 -20.35 -19.60 -1.87
CA SER A 593 -19.13 -20.03 -1.19
C SER A 593 -18.48 -21.21 -1.93
N ALA A 594 -19.25 -22.25 -2.28
CA ALA A 594 -18.73 -23.39 -3.03
C ALA A 594 -18.19 -23.04 -4.42
N LEU A 595 -18.84 -22.11 -5.14
CA LEU A 595 -18.37 -21.61 -6.43
C LEU A 595 -17.09 -20.77 -6.31
N LEU A 596 -16.97 -19.96 -5.24
CA LEU A 596 -15.73 -19.23 -4.96
C LEU A 596 -14.58 -20.19 -4.65
N SER A 597 -14.82 -21.22 -3.83
CA SER A 597 -13.85 -22.30 -3.59
C SER A 597 -13.49 -23.03 -4.87
N LEU A 598 -14.44 -23.35 -5.76
CA LEU A 598 -14.17 -24.01 -7.04
C LEU A 598 -13.22 -23.18 -7.92
N TYR A 599 -13.43 -21.86 -7.98
CA TYR A 599 -12.57 -20.96 -8.74
C TYR A 599 -11.17 -20.89 -8.14
N ALA A 600 -11.09 -20.64 -6.83
CA ALA A 600 -9.84 -20.50 -6.11
C ALA A 600 -9.03 -21.80 -6.14
N ASP A 601 -9.67 -22.95 -5.96
CA ASP A 601 -9.02 -24.25 -6.03
C ASP A 601 -8.36 -24.48 -7.38
N GLU A 602 -9.01 -24.14 -8.49
CA GLU A 602 -8.40 -24.33 -9.81
C GLU A 602 -7.22 -23.39 -10.04
N TYR A 603 -7.30 -22.13 -9.61
CA TYR A 603 -6.16 -21.21 -9.66
C TYR A 603 -4.95 -21.78 -8.91
N PHE A 604 -5.12 -22.09 -7.62
CA PHE A 604 -4.01 -22.55 -6.79
C PHE A 604 -3.47 -23.91 -7.24
N LYS A 605 -4.32 -24.80 -7.75
CA LYS A 605 -3.91 -26.09 -8.34
C LYS A 605 -3.06 -25.90 -9.59
N VAL A 606 -3.45 -25.02 -10.51
CA VAL A 606 -2.68 -24.76 -11.73
C VAL A 606 -1.29 -24.22 -11.38
N VAL A 607 -1.22 -23.26 -10.45
CA VAL A 607 0.05 -22.70 -9.99
C VAL A 607 0.92 -23.74 -9.30
N ALA A 608 0.36 -24.50 -8.35
CA ALA A 608 1.10 -25.53 -7.63
C ALA A 608 1.64 -26.62 -8.56
N ASN A 609 0.85 -27.08 -9.54
CA ASN A 609 1.32 -28.02 -10.54
C ASN A 609 2.49 -27.47 -11.38
N ALA A 610 2.48 -26.17 -11.70
CA ALA A 610 3.60 -25.54 -12.42
C ALA A 610 4.85 -25.43 -11.53
N VAL A 611 4.70 -25.13 -10.24
CA VAL A 611 5.80 -25.15 -9.27
C VAL A 611 6.37 -26.57 -9.15
N ASP A 612 5.54 -27.59 -8.96
CA ASP A 612 5.97 -29.00 -8.86
C ASP A 612 6.69 -29.47 -10.13
N ALA A 613 6.27 -29.00 -11.31
CA ALA A 613 6.88 -29.39 -12.58
C ALA A 613 8.28 -28.80 -12.77
N HIS A 614 8.51 -27.55 -12.37
CA HIS A 614 9.74 -26.80 -12.68
C HIS A 614 10.67 -26.61 -11.49
N MET A 615 10.15 -26.63 -10.27
CA MET A 615 10.87 -26.37 -9.01
C MET A 615 10.47 -27.35 -7.89
N PRO A 616 10.55 -28.69 -8.11
CA PRO A 616 10.02 -29.71 -7.18
C PRO A 616 10.70 -29.77 -5.80
N ASN A 617 11.79 -29.02 -5.60
CA ASN A 617 12.51 -28.97 -4.33
C ASN A 617 12.23 -27.69 -3.51
N HIS A 618 11.46 -26.76 -4.06
CA HIS A 618 11.24 -25.43 -3.47
C HIS A 618 9.79 -25.27 -3.02
N MET A 619 9.60 -24.52 -1.95
CA MET A 619 8.27 -24.26 -1.41
C MET A 619 7.47 -23.31 -2.31
N TYR A 620 6.19 -23.63 -2.52
CA TYR A 620 5.21 -22.68 -3.06
C TYR A 620 4.68 -21.79 -1.94
N MET A 621 4.94 -20.48 -2.05
CA MET A 621 4.68 -19.48 -1.01
C MET A 621 3.33 -18.75 -1.14
N GLY A 622 2.41 -19.26 -1.96
CA GLY A 622 1.09 -18.67 -2.16
C GLY A 622 1.09 -17.37 -2.99
N ALA A 623 0.05 -16.55 -2.78
CA ALA A 623 -0.28 -15.40 -3.64
C ALA A 623 -0.44 -14.05 -2.89
N ARG A 624 0.15 -13.93 -1.69
CA ARG A 624 0.29 -12.68 -0.92
C ARG A 624 -1.02 -11.90 -0.80
N PHE A 625 -1.95 -12.45 -0.04
CA PHE A 625 -3.25 -11.81 0.11
C PHE A 625 -3.16 -10.51 0.91
N ALA A 626 -3.71 -9.41 0.39
CA ALA A 626 -3.97 -8.24 1.22
C ALA A 626 -5.14 -8.49 2.18
N ASP A 627 -5.23 -7.69 3.25
CA ASP A 627 -6.29 -7.80 4.26
C ASP A 627 -7.72 -7.64 3.69
N TRP A 628 -7.83 -6.92 2.58
CA TRP A 628 -9.06 -6.72 1.84
C TRP A 628 -9.37 -7.84 0.82
N GLY A 629 -8.47 -8.80 0.59
CA GLY A 629 -8.57 -9.79 -0.49
C GLY A 629 -8.39 -11.24 -0.05
N MET A 630 -8.90 -11.64 1.11
CA MET A 630 -8.66 -12.96 1.71
C MET A 630 -9.86 -13.60 2.41
N THR A 631 -10.95 -13.78 1.67
CA THR A 631 -12.13 -14.51 2.17
C THR A 631 -11.76 -15.91 2.70
N PRO A 632 -12.58 -16.50 3.60
CA PRO A 632 -12.34 -17.85 4.12
C PRO A 632 -12.10 -18.91 3.04
N GLU A 633 -12.85 -18.85 1.94
CA GLU A 633 -12.74 -19.78 0.80
C GLU A 633 -11.35 -19.72 0.14
N LEU A 634 -10.83 -18.50 -0.05
CA LEU A 634 -9.54 -18.27 -0.70
C LEU A 634 -8.39 -18.74 0.18
N ARG A 635 -8.48 -18.46 1.49
CA ARG A 635 -7.48 -18.91 2.45
C ARG A 635 -7.45 -20.43 2.56
N ALA A 636 -8.61 -21.07 2.61
CA ALA A 636 -8.72 -22.53 2.62
C ALA A 636 -8.18 -23.16 1.33
N SER A 637 -8.47 -22.57 0.16
CA SER A 637 -7.97 -23.03 -1.13
C SER A 637 -6.45 -22.88 -1.21
N SER A 638 -5.90 -21.72 -0.82
CA SER A 638 -4.45 -21.51 -0.76
C SER A 638 -3.77 -22.52 0.17
N ALA A 639 -4.31 -22.74 1.37
CA ALA A 639 -3.77 -23.69 2.34
C ALA A 639 -3.72 -25.15 1.85
N LYS A 640 -4.60 -25.53 0.91
CA LYS A 640 -4.63 -26.86 0.31
C LYS A 640 -3.45 -27.12 -0.62
N TYR A 641 -2.92 -26.08 -1.29
CA TYR A 641 -1.91 -26.23 -2.34
C TYR A 641 -0.57 -25.57 -2.01
N ALA A 642 -0.56 -24.45 -1.28
CA ALA A 642 0.67 -23.78 -0.86
C ALA A 642 1.31 -24.50 0.33
N ASP A 643 2.64 -24.53 0.33
CA ASP A 643 3.43 -24.97 1.48
C ASP A 643 3.33 -23.97 2.62
N VAL A 644 3.32 -22.67 2.28
CA VAL A 644 3.19 -21.54 3.20
C VAL A 644 2.16 -20.55 2.65
N VAL A 645 1.19 -20.14 3.46
CA VAL A 645 0.20 -19.14 3.06
C VAL A 645 0.73 -17.73 3.34
N SER A 646 0.66 -16.84 2.35
CA SER A 646 1.23 -15.49 2.45
C SER A 646 0.18 -14.39 2.52
N TYR A 647 0.46 -13.39 3.36
CA TYR A 647 -0.43 -12.27 3.63
C TYR A 647 0.34 -10.94 3.67
N ASN A 648 -0.21 -9.87 3.10
CA ASN A 648 0.29 -8.52 3.25
C ASN A 648 -0.59 -7.79 4.28
N TYR A 649 0.02 -7.24 5.33
CA TYR A 649 -0.74 -6.71 6.46
C TYR A 649 -0.13 -5.41 7.01
N TYR A 650 -0.52 -4.30 6.39
CA TYR A 650 -0.11 -2.95 6.78
C TYR A 650 -0.92 -2.46 7.98
N ARG A 651 -0.44 -2.78 9.19
CA ARG A 651 -1.01 -2.39 10.50
C ARG A 651 0.10 -2.12 11.52
N GLU A 652 -0.26 -1.78 12.75
CA GLU A 652 0.70 -1.62 13.86
C GLU A 652 1.30 -2.97 14.30
N GLY A 653 0.60 -4.08 14.05
CA GLY A 653 1.01 -5.45 14.39
C GLY A 653 -0.10 -6.45 14.10
N LEU A 654 0.08 -7.71 14.49
CA LEU A 654 -0.95 -8.75 14.37
C LEU A 654 -2.04 -8.59 15.44
N ASN A 655 -3.11 -7.86 15.12
CA ASN A 655 -4.30 -7.76 15.97
C ASN A 655 -4.92 -9.14 16.20
N GLU A 656 -4.98 -9.59 17.47
CA GLU A 656 -5.40 -10.96 17.83
C GLU A 656 -6.78 -11.31 17.30
N ALA A 657 -7.76 -10.42 17.44
CA ALA A 657 -9.14 -10.65 17.00
C ALA A 657 -9.24 -10.95 15.49
N PHE A 658 -8.35 -10.36 14.70
CA PHE A 658 -8.32 -10.54 13.26
C PHE A 658 -7.71 -11.87 12.79
N TRP A 659 -6.72 -12.41 13.52
CA TRP A 659 -5.91 -13.54 13.09
C TRP A 659 -6.32 -14.90 13.68
N THR A 660 -7.42 -14.95 14.43
CA THR A 660 -7.96 -16.18 15.04
C THR A 660 -8.20 -17.31 14.04
N PHE A 661 -8.54 -16.98 12.80
CA PHE A 661 -8.77 -17.95 11.72
C PHE A 661 -7.56 -18.83 11.37
N LEU A 662 -6.34 -18.46 11.79
CA LEU A 662 -5.15 -19.27 11.51
C LEU A 662 -5.22 -20.63 12.20
N GLU A 663 -5.95 -20.75 13.32
CA GLU A 663 -6.21 -22.02 13.98
C GLU A 663 -7.04 -22.97 13.10
N ASP A 664 -8.03 -22.45 12.38
CA ASP A 664 -8.88 -23.24 11.49
C ASP A 664 -8.12 -23.78 10.28
N ILE A 665 -7.09 -23.07 9.84
CA ILE A 665 -6.30 -23.43 8.66
C ILE A 665 -5.13 -24.34 9.03
N ASP A 666 -4.51 -24.07 10.18
CA ASP A 666 -3.30 -24.73 10.69
C ASP A 666 -2.18 -24.92 9.64
N LYS A 667 -1.81 -23.83 8.98
CA LYS A 667 -0.70 -23.79 8.03
C LYS A 667 0.37 -22.79 8.44
N PRO A 668 1.66 -23.07 8.10
CA PRO A 668 2.70 -22.08 8.24
C PRO A 668 2.33 -20.87 7.37
N SER A 669 2.47 -19.69 7.94
CA SER A 669 2.06 -18.44 7.32
C SER A 669 3.22 -17.45 7.26
N ILE A 670 3.21 -16.52 6.31
CA ILE A 670 4.25 -15.50 6.19
C ILE A 670 3.63 -14.13 5.94
N ILE A 671 4.12 -13.10 6.64
CA ILE A 671 3.81 -11.71 6.28
C ILE A 671 4.72 -11.33 5.10
N GLY A 672 4.14 -11.15 3.93
CA GLY A 672 4.84 -10.77 2.71
C GLY A 672 5.19 -9.29 2.64
N GLU A 673 4.40 -8.43 3.30
CA GLU A 673 4.61 -6.98 3.37
C GLU A 673 4.03 -6.40 4.66
N PHE A 674 4.80 -5.49 5.25
CA PHE A 674 4.34 -4.46 6.17
C PHE A 674 5.33 -3.30 6.14
N HIS A 675 4.94 -2.13 6.64
CA HIS A 675 5.87 -1.04 6.93
C HIS A 675 5.30 -0.08 7.95
N ILE A 676 6.16 0.80 8.41
CA ILE A 676 5.84 2.04 9.13
C ILE A 676 6.75 3.11 8.55
N GLY A 677 6.27 4.30 8.20
CA GLY A 677 7.15 5.42 7.85
C GLY A 677 7.09 6.55 8.86
N ALA A 678 7.91 7.57 8.67
CA ALA A 678 7.97 8.74 9.55
C ALA A 678 7.88 10.06 8.78
N LYS A 679 7.43 11.12 9.47
CA LYS A 679 7.25 12.46 8.89
C LYS A 679 8.53 13.31 8.88
N ASP A 680 9.53 12.96 9.69
CA ASP A 680 10.82 13.66 9.82
C ASP A 680 11.87 13.25 8.77
N SER A 681 11.48 12.42 7.79
CA SER A 681 12.35 11.95 6.69
C SER A 681 12.56 12.95 5.55
N GLY A 682 11.78 14.04 5.53
CA GLY A 682 11.69 14.98 4.40
C GLY A 682 10.67 14.58 3.31
N LEU A 683 10.12 13.36 3.35
CA LEU A 683 9.07 12.91 2.43
C LEU A 683 7.68 13.41 2.86
N PHE A 684 6.78 13.61 1.89
CA PHE A 684 5.42 14.13 2.15
C PHE A 684 4.43 13.07 2.67
N ASN A 685 4.85 11.81 2.77
CA ASN A 685 3.99 10.71 3.11
C ASN A 685 4.74 9.64 3.91
N PRO A 686 4.28 9.26 5.12
CA PRO A 686 4.89 8.17 5.89
C PRO A 686 4.43 6.77 5.42
N GLY A 687 3.65 6.63 4.35
CA GLY A 687 3.15 5.33 3.90
C GLY A 687 1.81 4.93 4.50
N LEU A 688 1.48 3.63 4.49
CA LEU A 688 0.18 3.10 4.91
C LEU A 688 0.01 3.05 6.42
N ILE A 689 1.12 2.99 7.16
CA ILE A 689 1.19 3.19 8.62
C ILE A 689 2.30 4.21 8.86
N GLY A 690 2.04 5.20 9.72
CA GLY A 690 2.97 6.30 9.93
C GLY A 690 3.17 6.64 11.40
N SER A 691 4.42 6.96 11.74
CA SER A 691 4.86 7.58 12.97
C SER A 691 5.22 9.05 12.73
N HIS A 692 5.56 9.76 13.80
CA HIS A 692 6.07 11.12 13.70
C HIS A 692 7.57 11.17 13.43
N THR A 693 8.34 10.27 14.04
CA THR A 693 9.81 10.26 14.01
C THR A 693 10.40 8.92 13.58
N GLN A 694 11.64 8.96 13.07
CA GLN A 694 12.40 7.75 12.76
C GLN A 694 12.62 6.85 13.99
N ILE A 695 12.72 7.41 15.20
CA ILE A 695 12.83 6.64 16.46
C ILE A 695 11.55 5.85 16.70
N LEU A 696 10.38 6.52 16.66
CA LEU A 696 9.09 5.86 16.83
C LEU A 696 8.83 4.82 15.72
N ARG A 697 9.33 5.07 14.50
CA ARG A 697 9.28 4.10 13.40
C ARG A 697 10.04 2.81 13.75
N GLY A 698 11.20 2.93 14.39
CA GLY A 698 11.96 1.80 14.92
C GLY A 698 11.21 1.06 16.02
N GLU A 699 10.64 1.77 17.00
CA GLU A 699 9.85 1.15 18.09
C GLU A 699 8.64 0.38 17.55
N MET A 700 7.86 0.99 16.64
CA MET A 700 6.72 0.33 15.99
C MET A 700 7.12 -0.86 15.12
N TYR A 701 8.33 -0.85 14.52
CA TYR A 701 8.88 -2.03 13.86
C TYR A 701 9.06 -3.18 14.84
N GLN A 702 9.60 -2.93 16.04
CA GLN A 702 9.82 -3.96 17.05
C GLN A 702 8.50 -4.57 17.51
N ASP A 703 7.51 -3.74 17.80
CA ASP A 703 6.17 -4.17 18.22
C ASP A 703 5.52 -5.07 17.16
N TYR A 704 5.58 -4.66 15.88
CA TYR A 704 5.08 -5.46 14.77
C TYR A 704 5.79 -6.81 14.71
N LEU A 705 7.13 -6.80 14.67
CA LEU A 705 7.94 -8.01 14.53
C LEU A 705 7.69 -9.00 15.66
N TYR A 706 7.65 -8.52 16.90
CA TYR A 706 7.39 -9.36 18.05
C TYR A 706 5.99 -9.97 18.02
N SER A 707 4.97 -9.24 17.57
CA SER A 707 3.63 -9.82 17.39
C SER A 707 3.63 -10.99 16.39
N VAL A 708 4.45 -10.95 15.34
CA VAL A 708 4.60 -12.05 14.37
C VAL A 708 5.44 -13.20 14.93
N ILE A 709 6.56 -12.89 15.59
CA ILE A 709 7.48 -13.88 16.18
C ILE A 709 6.78 -14.69 17.28
N ASP A 710 5.86 -14.08 18.01
CA ASP A 710 5.13 -14.75 19.10
C ASP A 710 3.96 -15.59 18.58
N ASN A 711 3.42 -15.26 17.40
CA ASN A 711 2.34 -16.02 16.79
C ASN A 711 2.82 -17.43 16.34
N PRO A 712 2.09 -18.50 16.72
CA PRO A 712 2.54 -19.87 16.46
C PRO A 712 2.43 -20.30 15.00
N TYR A 713 1.72 -19.56 14.14
CA TYR A 713 1.52 -19.94 12.74
C TYR A 713 2.51 -19.25 11.79
N PHE A 714 3.00 -18.06 12.15
CA PHE A 714 3.89 -17.33 11.26
C PHE A 714 5.32 -17.88 11.30
N VAL A 715 5.93 -18.03 10.13
CA VAL A 715 7.31 -18.51 9.94
C VAL A 715 8.23 -17.44 9.36
N GLY A 716 7.69 -16.25 9.10
CA GLY A 716 8.45 -15.13 8.61
C GLY A 716 7.64 -13.86 8.44
N VAL A 717 8.37 -12.78 8.18
CA VAL A 717 7.84 -11.44 7.94
C VAL A 717 8.84 -10.61 7.15
N HIS A 718 8.36 -9.98 6.09
CA HIS A 718 9.15 -9.13 5.21
C HIS A 718 8.63 -7.69 5.21
N TRP A 719 9.56 -6.76 5.40
CA TRP A 719 9.30 -5.33 5.31
C TRP A 719 9.19 -4.89 3.85
N PHE A 720 8.20 -4.07 3.51
CA PHE A 720 8.12 -3.39 2.20
C PHE A 720 8.46 -1.90 2.37
N GLN A 721 9.65 -1.44 2.00
CA GLN A 721 10.64 -1.99 1.07
C GLN A 721 12.06 -1.53 1.40
N TYR A 722 13.05 -1.82 0.54
CA TYR A 722 14.43 -1.44 0.80
C TYR A 722 14.68 0.06 0.69
N ILE A 723 14.16 0.69 -0.37
CA ILE A 723 14.45 2.08 -0.72
C ILE A 723 13.17 2.90 -0.55
N ASP A 724 13.28 4.12 -0.05
CA ASP A 724 12.15 5.04 -0.04
C ASP A 724 11.57 5.20 -1.44
N SER A 725 10.25 5.33 -1.54
CA SER A 725 9.68 5.71 -2.83
C SER A 725 10.11 7.14 -3.17
N PRO A 726 10.26 7.50 -4.45
CA PRO A 726 10.65 8.85 -4.85
C PRO A 726 9.76 9.91 -4.20
N LEU A 727 10.34 11.04 -3.78
CA LEU A 727 9.62 12.18 -3.20
C LEU A 727 8.40 12.60 -4.06
N THR A 728 8.56 12.55 -5.37
CA THR A 728 7.56 12.93 -6.36
C THR A 728 6.73 11.75 -6.87
N GLY A 729 6.74 10.61 -6.18
CA GLY A 729 5.96 9.43 -6.52
C GLY A 729 6.70 8.47 -7.43
N ARG A 730 6.72 7.18 -7.08
CA ARG A 730 7.21 6.13 -7.99
C ARG A 730 6.37 6.13 -9.27
N ALA A 731 7.02 5.87 -10.40
CA ALA A 731 6.41 6.11 -11.71
C ALA A 731 5.11 5.33 -11.97
N TYR A 732 4.94 4.16 -11.33
CA TYR A 732 3.80 3.29 -11.58
C TYR A 732 2.46 3.85 -11.07
N ASP A 733 2.43 4.42 -9.86
CA ASP A 733 1.17 4.79 -9.19
C ASP A 733 1.27 6.03 -8.28
N GLY A 734 2.43 6.67 -8.25
CA GLY A 734 2.64 7.89 -7.48
C GLY A 734 2.88 7.70 -5.97
N GLU A 735 3.10 6.48 -5.46
CA GLU A 735 3.50 6.31 -4.08
C GLU A 735 4.80 7.06 -3.77
N ASN A 736 4.78 7.93 -2.75
CA ASN A 736 5.88 8.80 -2.36
C ASN A 736 6.22 8.68 -0.86
N TYR A 737 6.37 7.43 -0.42
CA TYR A 737 6.37 7.04 0.98
C TYR A 737 7.77 6.92 1.58
N ASN A 738 7.90 7.28 2.87
CA ASN A 738 9.07 6.95 3.70
C ASN A 738 9.00 5.51 4.22
N VAL A 739 9.28 4.56 3.34
CA VAL A 739 9.09 3.13 3.64
C VAL A 739 10.35 2.33 3.33
N GLY A 740 11.46 3.00 3.04
CA GLY A 740 12.77 2.43 2.82
C GLY A 740 13.55 2.26 4.10
N PHE A 741 14.35 1.20 4.14
CA PHE A 741 15.47 1.09 5.06
C PHE A 741 16.56 2.11 4.76
N VAL A 742 16.68 2.51 3.50
CA VAL A 742 17.56 3.58 3.03
C VAL A 742 16.76 4.70 2.35
N SER A 743 17.24 5.93 2.48
CA SER A 743 16.72 7.10 1.77
C SER A 743 17.04 7.06 0.27
N VAL A 744 16.55 8.06 -0.48
CA VAL A 744 16.93 8.26 -1.91
C VAL A 744 18.43 8.45 -2.11
N THR A 745 19.18 8.86 -1.09
CA THR A 745 20.65 9.04 -1.11
C THR A 745 21.40 7.80 -0.63
N ASP A 746 20.73 6.65 -0.52
CA ASP A 746 21.29 5.37 -0.07
C ASP A 746 21.90 5.43 1.35
N ILE A 747 21.23 6.20 2.21
CA ILE A 747 21.58 6.39 3.62
C ILE A 747 20.64 5.56 4.49
N PRO A 748 21.14 4.60 5.29
CA PRO A 748 20.30 3.85 6.23
C PRO A 748 19.72 4.74 7.32
N TYR A 749 18.45 4.49 7.67
CA TYR A 749 17.79 5.14 8.80
C TYR A 749 18.24 4.51 10.13
N ALA A 750 19.28 5.07 10.76
CA ALA A 750 19.94 4.49 11.93
C ALA A 750 18.98 4.03 13.06
N PRO A 751 17.96 4.82 13.50
CA PRO A 751 17.04 4.34 14.53
C PRO A 751 16.25 3.08 14.15
N LEU A 752 15.90 2.93 12.87
CA LEU A 752 15.26 1.72 12.36
C LEU A 752 16.26 0.56 12.29
N ILE A 753 17.51 0.79 11.86
CA ILE A 753 18.56 -0.24 11.83
C ILE A 753 18.84 -0.79 13.24
N ASP A 754 18.90 0.08 14.24
CA ASP A 754 19.12 -0.33 15.62
C ASP A 754 17.98 -1.23 16.14
N ALA A 755 16.73 -0.86 15.83
CA ALA A 755 15.55 -1.67 16.14
C ALA A 755 15.58 -3.04 15.44
N VAL A 756 15.97 -3.10 14.16
CA VAL A 756 16.15 -4.35 13.41
C VAL A 756 17.18 -5.25 14.06
N LYS A 757 18.36 -4.69 14.37
CA LYS A 757 19.44 -5.46 15.00
C LYS A 757 19.00 -6.03 16.34
N GLU A 758 18.24 -5.28 17.13
CA GLU A 758 17.69 -5.75 18.41
C GLU A 758 16.72 -6.92 18.24
N VAL A 759 15.75 -6.80 17.32
CA VAL A 759 14.80 -7.90 17.04
C VAL A 759 15.54 -9.15 16.55
N ASN A 760 16.44 -8.99 15.58
CA ASN A 760 17.15 -10.11 14.98
C ASN A 760 18.09 -10.81 15.97
N ARG A 761 18.65 -10.10 16.97
CA ARG A 761 19.47 -10.73 18.02
C ARG A 761 18.64 -11.67 18.89
N ASN A 762 17.40 -11.29 19.16
CA ASN A 762 16.50 -12.02 20.03
C ASN A 762 15.56 -12.99 19.29
N LEU A 763 15.62 -13.06 17.95
CA LEU A 763 14.65 -13.76 17.10
C LEU A 763 14.38 -15.20 17.56
N TYR A 764 15.42 -16.03 17.60
CA TYR A 764 15.25 -17.46 17.90
C TYR A 764 15.05 -17.74 19.37
N SER A 765 15.72 -17.01 20.26
CA SER A 765 15.52 -17.15 21.69
C SER A 765 14.09 -16.80 22.08
N ARG A 766 13.55 -15.68 21.58
CA ARG A 766 12.15 -15.31 21.81
C ARG A 766 11.18 -16.35 21.28
N ARG A 767 11.42 -16.86 20.06
CA ARG A 767 10.50 -17.83 19.45
C ARG A 767 10.50 -19.18 20.18
N PHE A 768 11.67 -19.67 20.61
CA PHE A 768 11.83 -21.08 21.01
C PHE A 768 12.28 -21.32 22.46
N ASN A 769 12.83 -20.34 23.19
CA ASN A 769 13.35 -20.57 24.55
C ASN A 769 12.29 -20.42 25.67
N ASP A 770 11.08 -19.96 25.38
CA ASP A 770 10.02 -19.76 26.38
C ASP A 770 8.85 -20.77 26.26
N THR A 771 9.14 -22.07 26.36
CA THR A 771 8.08 -23.11 26.58
C THR A 771 8.47 -24.17 27.62
N ALA A 772 9.08 -23.76 28.73
CA ALA A 772 9.26 -24.60 29.91
C ALA A 772 8.39 -24.19 31.12
N SER A 773 7.45 -23.25 30.98
CA SER A 773 6.70 -22.70 32.13
C SER A 773 5.17 -22.75 32.02
N ALA A 774 4.58 -23.32 30.96
CA ALA A 774 3.12 -23.30 30.77
C ALA A 774 2.40 -24.66 30.94
N THR A 775 3.10 -25.76 31.28
CA THR A 775 2.45 -27.09 31.42
C THR A 775 2.66 -27.82 32.74
N ASP A 776 3.36 -27.26 33.73
CA ASP A 776 3.60 -27.93 35.03
C ASP A 776 2.85 -27.32 36.24
N ASN A 777 2.04 -26.27 36.06
CA ASN A 777 1.28 -25.65 37.16
C ASN A 777 -0.20 -26.09 37.28
N GLU A 778 -0.65 -27.10 36.54
CA GLU A 778 -2.02 -27.66 36.69
C GLU A 778 -2.08 -29.04 37.37
N LYS A 779 -1.00 -29.51 38.03
CA LYS A 779 -1.02 -30.82 38.72
C LYS A 779 -0.60 -30.85 40.18
N GLU A 780 -0.44 -29.71 40.85
CA GLU A 780 -0.28 -29.66 42.31
C GLU A 780 -1.27 -28.67 42.94
N GLY A 781 -2.52 -29.12 43.06
CA GLY A 781 -3.60 -28.32 43.64
C GLY A 781 -4.85 -29.13 43.93
N ASN A 782 -4.70 -30.36 44.44
CA ASN A 782 -5.76 -31.12 45.08
C ASN A 782 -5.14 -32.19 45.98
N GLU A 783 -4.82 -31.79 47.22
CA GLU A 783 -4.90 -32.64 48.42
C GLU A 783 -5.13 -31.75 49.66
#